data_AF-A0A1E1J5Q6-F1
#
_entry.id   AF-A0A1E1J5Q6-F1
#
_cell.length_a   1.000
_cell.length_b   1.000
_cell.length_c   1.000
_cell.angle_alpha   90.00
_cell.angle_beta   90.00
_cell.angle_gamma   90.00
#
_symmetry.space_group_name_H-M   'P 1'
#
loop_
_entity.id
_entity.type
_entity.pdbx_description
1 polymer ?
#
loop_
_entity_poly.entity_id
_entity_poly.type
_entity_poly.pdbx_seq_one_letter_code
_entity_poly.pdbx_strand_id
1 'polypeptide(L)'
;MGSLFQLRDFWYTSFPEEEFSPSAVTLADPDVSALFDKIVLGSYQGVLRIVNPSAFEGPMQPGDVLLEKKYTAPILQLDCGPFRPFRAGAPSNLLAILFPRVLMFLEITAQGSDNSSTINELNPASRDSGSSDLAAEASASTTADAQPRQRYRHGNSSNVQDACSSFKELGAFYTVTVQSEAHLQSTAYNFVCGYFGSSDYRMVCVQSMDGLLTILDYSGVLYRTFWPSNQFLIPGPMQYSVHRDALLTCNTSMFLLSYSFSSLVLSSTTEDVAITMTGTVTAGPSSGLCPMWAFNLGEDAVDIAVCRLTRGLPREEADIVVLCTSMLYVLNESGEPRMIRRLDIEASTLCVYSLPSIQYDNLLVGTFNGLVQVYSDTELQWSAAVASGAAPLYLTVATLCGVEGMIVNLASDSSLSINYLGTDPVDQRPQSLETKLTSYPELVHDLRQWEQLIQQYRGGAETPAEDGDPDDPLAVPEMTSAYAGAKLKKKCGAGTAEEEGASSVIIAPTAPSSRQAAVATPLSITSEFASIRTDDNSAMFTVTLQTLNNHCVNEVMLVLQAVPPLLVTPSQCTIEQITPGSSVQQTFTVSAIQDRDLIIPSSLEVVVAALYRGERREYETMEHVALAPLLLVARPVAPVKNTAFLLQLHTNQSSPPSLVEMFSDMVPLGNITANVLSLQYLNGADATVLVSKNAARFKLQGSTMEGLWLLASELTRRVPLCCGGAVELKFEIPDHLPVPDFLAVVDTHWAIRKEMEAASAALDDAASLFRAVEKRLLARFRDRSPADATAVEVLFQESYSLLRERADAMTRAKTRLRQASAMLNCCAQLFWLFLEMKSPPLAAQDASILSTLFRCSVSDDNDGGWEEAAETVLATVLKLKRKKVASNTLGVSSSTANLKKYIGALVSVVQSGQSLGSA
;
A
#
# COMPACT_ATOMS: atom_id res chain seq x y z
N MET A 1 -23.93 20.84 7.48
CA MET A 1 -23.59 19.48 7.01
C MET A 1 -24.89 18.78 6.67
N GLY A 2 -25.01 18.14 5.51
CA GLY A 2 -26.20 17.33 5.21
C GLY A 2 -26.22 16.01 5.99
N SER A 3 -27.32 15.26 5.88
CA SER A 3 -27.61 14.03 6.62
C SER A 3 -27.74 12.78 5.74
N LEU A 4 -27.74 12.95 4.41
CA LEU A 4 -27.94 11.88 3.42
C LEU A 4 -27.05 10.64 3.67
N PHE A 5 -27.67 9.46 3.67
CA PHE A 5 -27.03 8.15 3.92
C PHE A 5 -26.37 8.02 5.31
N GLN A 6 -26.81 8.81 6.30
CA GLN A 6 -26.49 8.60 7.70
C GLN A 6 -27.73 8.15 8.47
N LEU A 7 -27.55 7.19 9.37
CA LEU A 7 -28.52 6.81 10.36
C LEU A 7 -28.39 7.82 11.51
N ARG A 8 -29.44 8.61 11.75
CA ARG A 8 -29.40 9.76 12.66
C ARG A 8 -29.98 9.40 14.02
N ASP A 9 -29.27 9.75 15.09
CA ASP A 9 -29.71 9.48 16.46
C ASP A 9 -30.80 10.50 16.87
N PHE A 10 -32.00 10.00 17.13
CA PHE A 10 -33.05 10.77 17.81
C PHE A 10 -32.85 10.71 19.32
N TRP A 11 -32.60 9.52 19.86
CA TRP A 11 -32.34 9.29 21.28
C TRP A 11 -31.21 8.28 21.42
N TYR A 12 -30.32 8.45 22.40
CA TYR A 12 -29.17 7.54 22.56
C TYR A 12 -28.67 7.41 24.00
N THR A 13 -28.02 6.28 24.28
CA THR A 13 -27.34 5.98 25.55
C THR A 13 -26.21 4.96 25.33
N SER A 14 -25.32 4.77 26.30
CA SER A 14 -24.29 3.72 26.25
C SER A 14 -24.00 3.12 27.62
N PHE A 15 -23.68 1.81 27.62
CA PHE A 15 -23.50 1.00 28.81
C PHE A 15 -22.11 0.30 28.80
N PRO A 16 -21.00 1.05 28.97
CA PRO A 16 -19.64 0.55 28.68
C PRO A 16 -19.09 -0.51 29.65
N GLU A 17 -19.78 -0.79 30.76
CA GLU A 17 -19.45 -1.89 31.69
C GLU A 17 -20.35 -3.12 31.50
N GLU A 18 -21.26 -3.10 30.52
CA GLU A 18 -22.23 -4.16 30.26
C GLU A 18 -22.09 -4.77 28.86
N GLU A 19 -22.40 -6.07 28.76
CA GLU A 19 -22.36 -6.85 27.54
C GLU A 19 -23.77 -7.41 27.26
N PHE A 20 -24.17 -7.44 25.99
CA PHE A 20 -25.54 -7.77 25.58
C PHE A 20 -25.56 -8.92 24.58
N SER A 21 -26.57 -9.77 24.70
CA SER A 21 -26.93 -10.74 23.65
C SER A 21 -27.70 -10.04 22.54
N PRO A 22 -27.50 -10.38 21.24
CA PRO A 22 -28.33 -9.87 20.16
C PRO A 22 -29.82 -10.19 20.36
N SER A 23 -30.14 -11.26 21.09
CA SER A 23 -31.53 -11.67 21.38
C SER A 23 -32.04 -11.17 22.75
N ALA A 24 -31.26 -10.42 23.53
CA ALA A 24 -31.69 -9.87 24.83
C ALA A 24 -32.27 -8.45 24.74
N VAL A 25 -32.81 -8.07 23.58
CA VAL A 25 -33.61 -6.85 23.39
C VAL A 25 -34.97 -7.24 22.80
N THR A 26 -36.05 -6.67 23.32
CA THR A 26 -37.40 -6.86 22.78
C THR A 26 -38.27 -5.62 22.99
N LEU A 27 -39.38 -5.53 22.28
CA LEU A 27 -40.37 -4.45 22.38
C LEU A 27 -41.57 -4.93 23.20
N ALA A 28 -42.11 -4.08 24.07
CA ALA A 28 -43.27 -4.40 24.89
C ALA A 28 -44.25 -3.22 25.01
N ASP A 29 -45.55 -3.47 24.76
CA ASP A 29 -46.66 -2.72 25.38
C ASP A 29 -47.12 -3.50 26.63
N PRO A 30 -46.73 -3.08 27.85
CA PRO A 30 -47.20 -3.70 29.09
C PRO A 30 -48.56 -3.16 29.57
N ASP A 31 -49.02 -2.02 29.04
CA ASP A 31 -50.21 -1.32 29.54
C ASP A 31 -51.47 -1.65 28.72
N VAL A 32 -51.31 -2.33 27.58
CA VAL A 32 -52.37 -2.57 26.58
C VAL A 32 -52.97 -1.25 26.06
N SER A 33 -52.13 -0.20 26.05
CA SER A 33 -52.51 1.16 25.63
C SER A 33 -52.57 1.32 24.12
N ALA A 34 -51.88 0.44 23.38
CA ALA A 34 -51.83 0.39 21.91
C ALA A 34 -51.40 1.72 21.24
N LEU A 35 -50.60 2.54 21.93
CA LEU A 35 -50.14 3.84 21.47
C LEU A 35 -48.63 3.88 21.16
N PHE A 36 -47.78 3.40 22.08
CA PHE A 36 -46.31 3.45 21.92
C PHE A 36 -45.65 2.17 22.48
N ASP A 37 -44.61 1.70 21.80
CA ASP A 37 -43.77 0.61 22.28
C ASP A 37 -42.81 1.08 23.40
N LYS A 38 -42.34 0.14 24.23
CA LYS A 38 -41.26 0.36 25.21
C LYS A 38 -40.14 -0.65 24.96
N ILE A 39 -38.89 -0.23 25.15
CA ILE A 39 -37.72 -1.08 24.90
C ILE A 39 -37.39 -1.84 26.18
N VAL A 40 -37.28 -3.16 26.10
CA VAL A 40 -36.82 -4.01 27.21
C VAL A 40 -35.45 -4.57 26.87
N LEU A 41 -34.48 -4.38 27.75
CA LEU A 41 -33.09 -4.85 27.59
C LEU A 41 -32.66 -5.74 28.74
N GLY A 42 -31.92 -6.81 28.42
CA GLY A 42 -31.24 -7.66 29.39
C GLY A 42 -29.75 -7.75 29.08
N SER A 43 -28.89 -7.58 30.10
CA SER A 43 -27.44 -7.77 29.96
C SER A 43 -26.95 -9.10 30.55
N TYR A 44 -25.77 -9.54 30.11
CA TYR A 44 -25.09 -10.71 30.69
C TYR A 44 -24.66 -10.47 32.15
N GLN A 45 -24.58 -9.22 32.61
CA GLN A 45 -24.40 -8.85 34.02
C GLN A 45 -25.69 -9.04 34.85
N GLY A 46 -26.76 -9.56 34.24
CA GLY A 46 -28.03 -9.92 34.89
C GLY A 46 -28.97 -8.74 35.11
N VAL A 47 -28.73 -7.58 34.48
CA VAL A 47 -29.56 -6.40 34.66
C VAL A 47 -30.68 -6.38 33.62
N LEU A 48 -31.93 -6.36 34.08
CA LEU A 48 -33.13 -6.11 33.27
C LEU A 48 -33.48 -4.63 33.36
N ARG A 49 -33.67 -3.97 32.22
CA ARG A 49 -34.18 -2.59 32.12
C ARG A 49 -35.43 -2.52 31.25
N ILE A 50 -36.37 -1.66 31.64
CA ILE A 50 -37.46 -1.19 30.77
C ILE A 50 -37.26 0.30 30.55
N VAL A 51 -37.15 0.72 29.29
CA VAL A 51 -36.91 2.10 28.88
C VAL A 51 -38.07 2.59 28.03
N ASN A 52 -38.61 3.75 28.38
CA ASN A 52 -39.55 4.52 27.58
C ASN A 52 -38.84 5.81 27.17
N PRO A 53 -38.38 5.94 25.92
CA PRO A 53 -37.54 7.06 25.50
C PRO A 53 -38.27 8.40 25.60
N SER A 54 -37.50 9.46 25.87
CA SER A 54 -37.99 10.83 25.88
C SER A 54 -38.47 11.26 24.48
N ALA A 55 -39.56 12.03 24.42
CA ALA A 55 -40.06 12.66 23.18
C ALA A 55 -39.21 13.85 22.68
N PHE A 56 -38.08 14.15 23.35
CA PHE A 56 -37.10 15.15 22.94
C PHE A 56 -35.84 14.48 22.40
N GLU A 57 -35.30 15.04 21.32
CA GLU A 57 -34.03 14.62 20.70
C GLU A 57 -32.86 14.84 21.67
N GLY A 58 -32.02 13.81 21.89
CA GLY A 58 -30.82 13.89 22.74
C GLY A 58 -30.50 12.64 23.56
N PRO A 59 -29.57 12.75 24.53
CA PRO A 59 -29.16 11.62 25.36
C PRO A 59 -30.24 11.23 26.40
N MET A 60 -30.26 9.94 26.76
CA MET A 60 -31.15 9.37 27.78
C MET A 60 -31.23 10.20 29.07
N GLN A 61 -32.45 10.48 29.51
CA GLN A 61 -32.72 11.16 30.78
C GLN A 61 -33.00 10.15 31.90
N PRO A 62 -32.73 10.47 33.18
CA PRO A 62 -33.03 9.57 34.30
C PRO A 62 -34.51 9.18 34.46
N GLY A 63 -35.44 9.91 33.82
CA GLY A 63 -36.86 9.59 33.79
C GLY A 63 -37.29 8.64 32.67
N ASP A 64 -36.38 8.30 31.75
CA ASP A 64 -36.67 7.39 30.62
C ASP A 64 -36.59 5.91 31.08
N VAL A 65 -35.85 5.63 32.16
CA VAL A 65 -35.74 4.29 32.76
C VAL A 65 -36.93 4.05 33.69
N LEU A 66 -37.88 3.23 33.25
CA LEU A 66 -39.10 2.89 33.98
C LEU A 66 -38.91 1.81 35.04
N LEU A 67 -37.92 0.94 34.82
CA LEU A 67 -37.52 -0.15 35.71
C LEU A 67 -36.04 -0.45 35.49
N GLU A 68 -35.31 -0.66 36.58
CA GLU A 68 -34.07 -1.45 36.59
C GLU A 68 -34.17 -2.53 37.67
N LYS A 69 -33.85 -3.78 37.32
CA LYS A 69 -33.90 -4.93 38.24
C LYS A 69 -32.73 -5.88 37.96
N LYS A 70 -31.84 -6.05 38.93
CA LYS A 70 -30.69 -6.96 38.83
C LYS A 70 -31.01 -8.36 39.35
N TYR A 71 -30.73 -9.35 38.52
CA TYR A 71 -30.78 -10.78 38.82
C TYR A 71 -29.37 -11.32 39.10
N THR A 72 -29.27 -12.54 39.61
CA THR A 72 -28.01 -13.23 39.94
C THR A 72 -27.42 -14.07 38.80
N ALA A 73 -28.09 -14.12 37.65
CA ALA A 73 -27.72 -14.91 36.49
C ALA A 73 -27.79 -14.05 35.21
N PRO A 74 -26.97 -14.35 34.17
CA PRO A 74 -26.99 -13.63 32.91
C PRO A 74 -28.33 -13.80 32.19
N ILE A 75 -28.82 -12.73 31.56
CA ILE A 75 -29.98 -12.81 30.67
C ILE A 75 -29.46 -13.18 29.27
N LEU A 76 -29.93 -14.28 28.71
CA LEU A 76 -29.52 -14.77 27.39
C LEU A 76 -30.40 -14.24 26.26
N GLN A 77 -31.72 -14.16 26.52
CA GLN A 77 -32.73 -13.76 25.54
C GLN A 77 -34.00 -13.25 26.23
N LEU A 78 -34.68 -12.32 25.58
CA LEU A 78 -35.98 -11.76 25.98
C LEU A 78 -37.00 -11.89 24.84
N ASP A 79 -38.28 -12.11 25.17
CA ASP A 79 -39.40 -11.93 24.25
C ASP A 79 -40.66 -11.49 24.99
N CYS A 80 -41.54 -10.75 24.32
CA CYS A 80 -42.80 -10.25 24.88
C CYS A 80 -43.99 -10.71 24.02
N GLY A 81 -45.01 -11.30 24.65
CA GLY A 81 -46.18 -11.76 23.91
C GLY A 81 -47.24 -12.44 24.76
N PRO A 82 -48.33 -12.91 24.12
CA PRO A 82 -49.43 -13.58 24.80
C PRO A 82 -49.05 -15.02 25.13
N PHE A 83 -48.22 -15.22 26.16
CA PHE A 83 -47.75 -16.54 26.60
C PHE A 83 -48.78 -17.32 27.45
N ARG A 84 -49.94 -16.74 27.76
CA ARG A 84 -51.02 -17.40 28.51
C ARG A 84 -52.36 -17.33 27.77
N PRO A 85 -53.26 -18.32 27.94
CA PRO A 85 -54.62 -18.25 27.44
C PRO A 85 -55.35 -16.98 27.89
N PHE A 86 -56.15 -16.40 27.00
CA PHE A 86 -56.90 -15.17 27.28
C PHE A 86 -57.84 -15.33 28.50
N ARG A 87 -57.70 -14.43 29.47
CA ARG A 87 -58.59 -14.32 30.65
C ARG A 87 -59.08 -12.88 30.77
N ALA A 88 -60.37 -12.69 30.97
CA ALA A 88 -60.95 -11.37 31.18
C ALA A 88 -60.39 -10.73 32.48
N GLY A 89 -59.84 -9.52 32.36
CA GLY A 89 -59.32 -8.75 33.49
C GLY A 89 -57.83 -8.93 33.83
N ALA A 90 -57.06 -9.65 33.01
CA ALA A 90 -55.60 -9.75 33.13
C ALA A 90 -54.91 -9.21 31.86
N PRO A 91 -53.70 -8.60 31.94
CA PRO A 91 -53.02 -8.08 30.76
C PRO A 91 -52.72 -9.18 29.73
N SER A 92 -52.76 -8.85 28.44
CA SER A 92 -52.60 -9.85 27.38
C SER A 92 -51.17 -10.40 27.28
N ASN A 93 -50.19 -9.57 27.60
CA ASN A 93 -48.77 -9.83 27.33
C ASN A 93 -48.03 -10.23 28.62
N LEU A 94 -47.08 -11.15 28.49
CA LEU A 94 -46.08 -11.47 29.51
C LEU A 94 -44.69 -11.32 28.89
N LEU A 95 -43.69 -11.02 29.71
CA LEU A 95 -42.28 -11.00 29.34
C LEU A 95 -41.65 -12.37 29.68
N ALA A 96 -41.11 -13.06 28.69
CA ALA A 96 -40.32 -14.26 28.87
C ALA A 96 -38.83 -13.89 29.00
N ILE A 97 -38.17 -14.37 30.05
CA ILE A 97 -36.72 -14.19 30.28
C ILE A 97 -36.05 -15.56 30.33
N LEU A 98 -35.05 -15.76 29.45
CA LEU A 98 -34.19 -16.93 29.48
C LEU A 98 -32.90 -16.65 30.26
N PHE A 99 -32.71 -17.38 31.35
CA PHE A 99 -31.44 -17.55 32.05
C PHE A 99 -30.85 -18.94 31.71
N PRO A 100 -29.54 -19.20 31.92
CA PRO A 100 -28.89 -20.44 31.49
C PRO A 100 -29.52 -21.76 31.96
N ARG A 101 -30.34 -21.78 33.01
CA ARG A 101 -31.04 -22.98 33.51
C ARG A 101 -32.51 -22.73 33.89
N VAL A 102 -33.06 -21.57 33.56
CA VAL A 102 -34.39 -21.15 34.00
C VAL A 102 -35.05 -20.32 32.91
N LEU A 103 -36.27 -20.70 32.51
CA LEU A 103 -37.18 -19.81 31.78
C LEU A 103 -38.15 -19.21 32.79
N MET A 104 -38.30 -17.88 32.80
CA MET A 104 -39.16 -17.17 33.75
C MET A 104 -40.18 -16.32 33.00
N PHE A 105 -41.46 -16.48 33.32
CA PHE A 105 -42.55 -15.65 32.80
C PHE A 105 -42.92 -14.58 33.82
N LEU A 106 -42.85 -13.33 33.37
CA LEU A 106 -42.98 -12.12 34.17
C LEU A 106 -44.18 -11.30 33.72
N GLU A 107 -44.94 -10.79 34.68
CA GLU A 107 -46.01 -9.83 34.44
C GLU A 107 -45.52 -8.43 34.86
N ILE A 108 -45.60 -7.49 33.91
CA ILE A 108 -45.23 -6.10 34.11
C ILE A 108 -46.51 -5.35 34.53
N THR A 109 -46.46 -4.59 35.61
CA THR A 109 -47.60 -3.80 36.10
C THR A 109 -47.17 -2.39 36.46
N ALA A 110 -47.84 -1.38 35.91
CA ALA A 110 -47.68 0.01 36.31
C ALA A 110 -48.47 0.28 37.61
N GLN A 111 -47.81 0.81 38.63
CA GLN A 111 -48.46 1.32 39.84
C GLN A 111 -48.36 2.85 39.83
N GLY A 112 -49.48 3.54 39.56
CA GLY A 112 -49.42 4.97 39.18
C GLY A 112 -50.67 5.83 39.39
N SER A 113 -51.88 5.30 39.64
CA SER A 113 -53.04 6.15 39.91
C SER A 113 -54.16 5.45 40.71
N ASP A 114 -54.28 5.80 41.99
CA ASP A 114 -55.38 5.35 42.85
C ASP A 114 -55.83 6.49 43.78
N ASN A 115 -56.89 7.22 43.39
CA ASN A 115 -57.57 8.19 44.29
C ASN A 115 -58.99 8.61 43.85
N SER A 116 -59.74 7.74 43.17
CA SER A 116 -61.21 7.72 43.20
C SER A 116 -61.73 6.42 42.56
N SER A 117 -62.63 5.65 43.16
CA SER A 117 -63.49 5.94 44.31
C SER A 117 -63.91 4.67 45.06
N THR A 118 -64.03 4.76 46.39
CA THR A 118 -64.67 3.74 47.22
C THR A 118 -65.77 4.36 48.08
N ILE A 119 -66.96 3.76 47.97
CA ILE A 119 -68.07 3.79 48.93
C ILE A 119 -68.63 5.18 49.26
N ASN A 120 -69.86 5.43 48.80
CA ASN A 120 -70.84 6.12 49.64
C ASN A 120 -72.19 5.41 49.47
N GLU A 121 -72.72 4.83 50.56
CA GLU A 121 -74.00 4.12 50.53
C GLU A 121 -75.17 5.11 50.44
N LEU A 122 -76.20 4.79 49.65
CA LEU A 122 -77.58 5.23 49.91
C LEU A 122 -78.57 4.19 49.38
N ASN A 123 -79.72 4.07 50.06
CA ASN A 123 -80.61 2.90 50.00
C ASN A 123 -81.67 2.97 48.85
N PRO A 124 -82.34 1.85 48.53
CA PRO A 124 -82.94 1.61 47.20
C PRO A 124 -84.42 2.00 47.05
N ALA A 125 -84.93 1.69 45.84
CA ALA A 125 -86.32 1.56 45.39
C ALA A 125 -87.05 2.85 44.97
N SER A 126 -87.34 2.95 43.67
CA SER A 126 -88.68 2.61 43.14
C SER A 126 -88.75 2.68 41.60
N ARG A 127 -89.74 1.99 41.01
CA ARG A 127 -90.64 2.37 39.89
C ARG A 127 -90.11 3.24 38.71
N ASP A 128 -90.57 3.08 37.48
CA ASP A 128 -91.49 2.13 36.83
C ASP A 128 -91.36 2.29 35.31
N SER A 129 -91.76 1.27 34.53
CA SER A 129 -92.02 1.31 33.07
C SER A 129 -90.84 1.65 32.11
N GLY A 130 -90.82 1.12 30.88
CA GLY A 130 -91.68 0.10 30.27
C GLY A 130 -91.41 -0.14 28.78
N SER A 131 -91.92 -1.27 28.24
CA SER A 131 -91.99 -1.70 26.81
C SER A 131 -90.65 -1.82 26.03
N SER A 132 -90.26 -2.92 25.39
CA SER A 132 -90.96 -3.82 24.42
C SER A 132 -91.20 -3.16 23.04
N ASP A 133 -91.34 -3.79 21.87
CA ASP A 133 -91.54 -5.18 21.34
C ASP A 133 -91.08 -5.18 19.84
N LEU A 134 -90.68 -6.22 19.07
CA LEU A 134 -90.44 -7.69 19.13
C LEU A 134 -89.10 -7.96 18.35
N ALA A 135 -88.42 -9.12 18.23
CA ALA A 135 -88.67 -10.58 18.30
C ALA A 135 -89.19 -11.29 17.00
N ALA A 136 -88.72 -12.54 16.78
CA ALA A 136 -89.01 -13.50 15.68
C ALA A 136 -88.40 -13.19 14.27
N GLU A 137 -87.96 -14.16 13.42
CA GLU A 137 -87.68 -15.61 13.56
C GLU A 137 -86.78 -16.17 12.42
N ALA A 138 -86.24 -17.39 12.58
CA ALA A 138 -85.86 -18.44 11.59
C ALA A 138 -85.31 -18.11 10.15
N SER A 139 -84.39 -18.86 9.52
CA SER A 139 -83.58 -20.03 9.94
C SER A 139 -82.42 -20.34 8.95
N ALA A 140 -81.31 -20.86 9.49
CA ALA A 140 -80.12 -21.47 8.88
C ALA A 140 -79.97 -21.70 7.35
N SER A 141 -78.84 -21.24 6.80
CA SER A 141 -78.03 -22.01 5.83
C SER A 141 -76.53 -21.65 5.92
N THR A 142 -75.66 -22.60 5.57
CA THR A 142 -74.19 -22.58 5.66
C THR A 142 -73.45 -21.45 4.92
N THR A 143 -72.62 -20.70 5.64
CA THR A 143 -71.13 -20.55 5.48
C THR A 143 -70.59 -19.61 6.57
N ALA A 144 -69.31 -19.75 6.96
CA ALA A 144 -68.69 -18.87 7.98
C ALA A 144 -67.18 -18.70 7.75
N ASP A 145 -66.78 -17.64 7.03
CA ASP A 145 -65.39 -17.18 6.98
C ASP A 145 -64.99 -16.58 8.34
N ALA A 146 -63.99 -17.19 8.99
CA ALA A 146 -63.45 -16.71 10.26
C ALA A 146 -62.36 -15.64 10.04
N GLN A 147 -62.73 -14.48 9.50
CA GLN A 147 -61.80 -13.36 9.37
C GLN A 147 -61.38 -12.80 10.75
N PRO A 148 -60.07 -12.69 11.06
CA PRO A 148 -59.61 -11.90 12.20
C PRO A 148 -59.96 -10.42 11.96
N ARG A 149 -60.60 -9.79 12.93
CA ARG A 149 -61.23 -8.47 12.74
C ARG A 149 -60.22 -7.35 12.62
N GLN A 150 -60.28 -6.62 11.51
CA GLN A 150 -59.64 -5.31 11.37
C GLN A 150 -60.10 -4.35 12.48
N ARG A 151 -59.14 -3.80 13.24
CA ARG A 151 -59.31 -2.52 13.92
C ARG A 151 -58.58 -1.46 13.12
N TYR A 152 -59.32 -0.67 12.35
CA TYR A 152 -59.27 0.79 12.37
C TYR A 152 -60.42 1.33 11.53
N ARG A 153 -61.17 2.29 12.07
CA ARG A 153 -62.34 2.90 11.43
C ARG A 153 -62.02 4.38 11.27
N HIS A 154 -61.69 4.83 10.06
CA HIS A 154 -61.34 6.23 9.81
C HIS A 154 -62.46 7.18 10.28
N GLY A 155 -62.11 8.07 11.20
CA GLY A 155 -62.84 9.30 11.48
C GLY A 155 -61.97 10.47 11.04
N ASN A 156 -62.47 11.29 10.11
CA ASN A 156 -61.77 12.52 9.73
C ASN A 156 -61.92 13.57 10.83
N SER A 157 -60.81 14.04 11.38
CA SER A 157 -60.76 15.27 12.17
C SER A 157 -59.42 15.96 11.98
N SER A 158 -59.43 17.05 11.21
CA SER A 158 -58.35 18.03 11.18
C SER A 158 -58.33 18.79 12.51
N ASN A 159 -57.31 18.56 13.35
CA ASN A 159 -56.74 19.48 14.34
C ASN A 159 -55.69 18.72 15.18
N VAL A 160 -54.41 18.82 14.83
CA VAL A 160 -53.29 18.15 15.53
C VAL A 160 -52.27 19.18 16.04
N GLN A 161 -52.77 20.21 16.75
CA GLN A 161 -51.93 21.25 17.36
C GLN A 161 -52.19 21.50 18.86
N ASP A 162 -53.27 20.96 19.44
CA ASP A 162 -53.64 21.15 20.86
C ASP A 162 -53.67 19.85 21.69
N ALA A 163 -53.06 18.75 21.19
CA ALA A 163 -53.07 17.44 21.85
C ALA A 163 -51.78 17.10 22.65
N CYS A 164 -50.74 17.95 22.59
CA CYS A 164 -49.40 17.62 23.11
C CYS A 164 -49.12 18.16 24.53
N SER A 165 -50.16 18.49 25.30
CA SER A 165 -50.06 19.20 26.59
C SER A 165 -50.51 18.37 27.81
N SER A 166 -50.91 17.11 27.61
CA SER A 166 -51.27 16.13 28.65
C SER A 166 -51.09 14.71 28.09
N PHE A 167 -50.48 13.74 28.76
CA PHE A 167 -50.06 13.66 30.17
C PHE A 167 -48.54 13.53 30.32
N LYS A 168 -48.00 14.02 31.45
CA LYS A 168 -46.63 13.73 31.89
C LYS A 168 -46.66 13.11 33.28
N GLU A 169 -47.05 11.84 33.37
CA GLU A 169 -47.12 11.08 34.62
C GLU A 169 -45.73 10.68 35.13
N LEU A 170 -44.99 11.68 35.60
CA LEU A 170 -43.80 11.54 36.45
C LEU A 170 -44.20 10.97 37.81
N GLY A 171 -44.56 9.69 37.85
CA GLY A 171 -45.03 9.00 39.06
C GLY A 171 -45.47 7.54 38.90
N ALA A 172 -45.66 7.03 37.68
CA ALA A 172 -45.98 5.61 37.46
C ALA A 172 -44.72 4.74 37.58
N PHE A 173 -44.60 3.98 38.67
CA PHE A 173 -43.50 3.04 38.89
C PHE A 173 -43.89 1.64 38.40
N TYR A 174 -43.02 1.00 37.64
CA TYR A 174 -43.28 -0.33 37.08
C TYR A 174 -42.78 -1.40 38.05
N THR A 175 -43.64 -2.36 38.37
CA THR A 175 -43.29 -3.51 39.20
C THR A 175 -43.45 -4.80 38.40
N VAL A 176 -42.54 -5.75 38.62
CA VAL A 176 -42.46 -6.97 37.82
C VAL A 176 -42.56 -8.20 38.72
N THR A 177 -43.71 -8.87 38.62
CA THR A 177 -44.09 -10.06 39.38
C THR A 177 -43.75 -11.33 38.61
N VAL A 178 -43.32 -12.37 39.31
CA VAL A 178 -43.06 -13.69 38.71
C VAL A 178 -44.39 -14.45 38.67
N GLN A 179 -44.82 -14.86 37.48
CA GLN A 179 -46.06 -15.62 37.28
C GLN A 179 -45.79 -17.12 37.12
N SER A 180 -44.68 -17.51 36.49
CA SER A 180 -44.27 -18.90 36.33
C SER A 180 -42.75 -18.99 36.17
N GLU A 181 -42.16 -20.07 36.68
CA GLU A 181 -40.72 -20.36 36.57
C GLU A 181 -40.54 -21.84 36.21
N ALA A 182 -39.79 -22.11 35.14
CA ALA A 182 -39.52 -23.45 34.64
C ALA A 182 -38.01 -23.72 34.66
N HIS A 183 -37.59 -24.68 35.48
CA HIS A 183 -36.21 -25.14 35.52
C HIS A 183 -35.89 -26.05 34.31
N LEU A 184 -34.73 -25.81 33.71
CA LEU A 184 -34.23 -26.54 32.54
C LEU A 184 -33.19 -27.58 32.99
N GLN A 185 -33.19 -28.76 32.36
CA GLN A 185 -32.29 -29.86 32.70
C GLN A 185 -30.84 -29.57 32.29
N SER A 186 -30.68 -29.07 31.06
CA SER A 186 -29.40 -28.69 30.46
C SER A 186 -29.27 -27.17 30.36
N THR A 187 -28.07 -26.68 30.03
CA THR A 187 -27.86 -25.24 29.88
C THR A 187 -28.42 -24.73 28.56
N ALA A 188 -29.28 -23.72 28.62
CA ALA A 188 -29.90 -23.11 27.45
C ALA A 188 -28.91 -22.30 26.60
N TYR A 189 -29.23 -22.17 25.31
CA TYR A 189 -28.55 -21.29 24.36
C TYR A 189 -29.48 -20.14 23.94
N ASN A 190 -30.55 -20.49 23.23
CA ASN A 190 -31.60 -19.58 22.77
C ASN A 190 -32.99 -20.23 22.90
N PHE A 191 -34.03 -19.46 22.60
CA PHE A 191 -35.40 -19.94 22.47
C PHE A 191 -36.11 -19.29 21.27
N VAL A 192 -37.23 -19.87 20.87
CA VAL A 192 -38.15 -19.30 19.89
C VAL A 192 -39.58 -19.39 20.39
N CYS A 193 -40.36 -18.33 20.18
CA CYS A 193 -41.79 -18.30 20.51
C CYS A 193 -42.65 -18.67 19.29
N GLY A 194 -43.88 -19.11 19.54
CA GLY A 194 -44.78 -19.41 18.43
C GLY A 194 -46.14 -19.93 18.86
N TYR A 195 -47.12 -19.83 17.96
CA TYR A 195 -48.39 -20.54 18.04
C TYR A 195 -48.18 -21.99 17.55
N PHE A 196 -47.39 -22.76 18.29
CA PHE A 196 -47.10 -24.17 17.99
C PHE A 196 -48.41 -24.99 17.98
N GLY A 197 -48.61 -25.82 16.95
CA GLY A 197 -49.84 -26.61 16.79
C GLY A 197 -51.12 -25.79 16.63
N SER A 198 -51.04 -24.55 16.15
CA SER A 198 -52.17 -23.61 15.99
C SER A 198 -52.92 -23.31 17.30
N SER A 199 -52.16 -23.04 18.35
CA SER A 199 -52.65 -22.64 19.69
C SER A 199 -53.15 -21.18 19.75
N ASP A 200 -54.05 -20.87 20.69
CA ASP A 200 -54.59 -19.52 20.93
C ASP A 200 -53.59 -18.52 21.57
N TYR A 201 -52.45 -19.02 22.04
CA TYR A 201 -51.43 -18.30 22.81
C TYR A 201 -50.04 -18.81 22.39
N ARG A 202 -48.99 -18.01 22.61
CA ARG A 202 -47.61 -18.42 22.27
C ARG A 202 -47.07 -19.42 23.30
N MET A 203 -46.54 -20.53 22.82
CA MET A 203 -45.62 -21.40 23.58
C MET A 203 -44.16 -21.02 23.27
N VAL A 204 -43.22 -21.60 24.04
CA VAL A 204 -41.77 -21.35 23.91
C VAL A 204 -41.03 -22.67 23.67
N CYS A 205 -40.16 -22.72 22.67
CA CYS A 205 -39.21 -23.82 22.47
C CYS A 205 -37.79 -23.34 22.79
N VAL A 206 -37.18 -23.91 23.84
CA VAL A 206 -35.80 -23.61 24.27
C VAL A 206 -34.84 -24.66 23.70
N GLN A 207 -33.76 -24.23 23.07
CA GLN A 207 -32.65 -25.10 22.66
C GLN A 207 -31.53 -25.04 23.69
N SER A 208 -31.04 -26.22 24.06
CA SER A 208 -29.94 -26.40 25.00
C SER A 208 -28.61 -26.64 24.28
N MET A 209 -27.50 -26.30 24.95
CA MET A 209 -26.13 -26.45 24.43
C MET A 209 -25.75 -27.89 24.04
N ASP A 210 -26.44 -28.89 24.62
CA ASP A 210 -26.28 -30.33 24.36
C ASP A 210 -27.25 -30.87 23.29
N GLY A 211 -28.06 -30.01 22.67
CA GLY A 211 -28.99 -30.38 21.62
C GLY A 211 -30.36 -30.87 22.11
N LEU A 212 -30.66 -30.69 23.40
CA LEU A 212 -31.99 -30.90 23.95
C LEU A 212 -32.92 -29.72 23.60
N LEU A 213 -33.98 -29.98 22.83
CA LEU A 213 -35.13 -29.10 22.73
C LEU A 213 -36.09 -29.35 23.89
N THR A 214 -36.54 -28.28 24.54
CA THR A 214 -37.61 -28.31 25.55
C THR A 214 -38.72 -27.36 25.10
N ILE A 215 -39.93 -27.87 24.91
CA ILE A 215 -41.11 -27.07 24.57
C ILE A 215 -41.92 -26.84 25.85
N LEU A 216 -42.27 -25.57 26.11
CA LEU A 216 -42.91 -25.10 27.33
C LEU A 216 -44.15 -24.24 27.04
N ASP A 217 -45.10 -24.34 27.95
CA ASP A 217 -46.27 -23.49 28.13
C ASP A 217 -46.12 -22.67 29.43
N TYR A 218 -47.00 -21.67 29.68
CA TYR A 218 -47.03 -20.96 30.98
C TYR A 218 -47.22 -21.92 32.17
N SER A 219 -47.85 -23.07 31.93
CA SER A 219 -48.10 -24.11 32.93
C SER A 219 -46.90 -25.03 33.21
N GLY A 220 -45.86 -25.04 32.36
CA GLY A 220 -44.66 -25.86 32.54
C GLY A 220 -44.11 -26.48 31.25
N VAL A 221 -43.24 -27.48 31.39
CA VAL A 221 -42.68 -28.23 30.25
C VAL A 221 -43.72 -29.20 29.70
N LEU A 222 -43.92 -29.19 28.37
CA LEU A 222 -44.79 -30.12 27.66
C LEU A 222 -44.02 -31.30 27.05
N TYR A 223 -42.95 -31.01 26.31
CA TYR A 223 -42.24 -31.99 25.50
C TYR A 223 -40.72 -31.79 25.56
N ARG A 224 -39.96 -32.88 25.50
CA ARG A 224 -38.50 -32.86 25.38
C ARG A 224 -38.04 -33.78 24.26
N THR A 225 -37.20 -33.27 23.36
CA THR A 225 -36.75 -34.00 22.16
C THR A 225 -35.27 -33.65 21.89
N PHE A 226 -34.42 -34.66 21.69
CA PHE A 226 -33.03 -34.42 21.29
C PHE A 226 -32.92 -34.30 19.77
N TRP A 227 -32.05 -33.39 19.31
CA TRP A 227 -31.61 -33.38 17.92
C TRP A 227 -30.87 -34.69 17.55
N PRO A 228 -30.93 -35.14 16.29
CA PRO A 228 -30.18 -36.32 15.86
C PRO A 228 -28.66 -36.13 16.00
N SER A 229 -27.97 -37.12 16.56
CA SER A 229 -26.53 -37.04 16.88
C SER A 229 -25.59 -36.98 15.67
N ASN A 230 -26.12 -37.11 14.45
CA ASN A 230 -25.45 -36.88 13.18
C ASN A 230 -25.75 -35.49 12.56
N GLN A 231 -26.57 -34.68 13.24
CA GLN A 231 -27.04 -33.36 12.76
C GLN A 231 -26.79 -32.24 13.78
N PHE A 232 -26.30 -32.54 14.99
CA PHE A 232 -26.00 -31.55 16.03
C PHE A 232 -24.56 -31.67 16.54
N LEU A 233 -23.93 -30.51 16.80
CA LEU A 233 -22.60 -30.38 17.39
C LEU A 233 -22.46 -29.07 18.18
N ILE A 234 -22.99 -27.98 17.63
CA ILE A 234 -23.11 -26.64 18.24
C ILE A 234 -24.55 -26.16 17.95
N PRO A 235 -25.22 -25.48 18.89
CA PRO A 235 -26.52 -24.84 18.65
C PRO A 235 -26.43 -23.69 17.65
N GLY A 236 -27.52 -23.40 16.95
CA GLY A 236 -27.60 -22.41 15.87
C GLY A 236 -28.82 -21.49 15.99
N PRO A 237 -29.03 -20.58 15.03
CA PRO A 237 -30.28 -19.82 14.97
C PRO A 237 -31.47 -20.77 14.78
N MET A 238 -32.59 -20.45 15.45
CA MET A 238 -33.85 -21.18 15.35
C MET A 238 -35.01 -20.21 15.11
N GLN A 239 -35.92 -20.55 14.20
CA GLN A 239 -37.13 -19.78 13.96
C GLN A 239 -38.33 -20.70 13.71
N TYR A 240 -39.52 -20.31 14.14
CA TYR A 240 -40.75 -21.07 13.93
C TYR A 240 -41.58 -20.47 12.79
N SER A 241 -42.03 -21.32 11.87
CA SER A 241 -42.96 -20.96 10.80
C SER A 241 -44.39 -21.38 11.15
N VAL A 242 -45.22 -20.39 11.43
CA VAL A 242 -46.65 -20.58 11.76
C VAL A 242 -47.41 -21.22 10.60
N HIS A 243 -47.07 -20.90 9.35
CA HIS A 243 -47.77 -21.37 8.15
C HIS A 243 -47.60 -22.88 7.89
N ARG A 244 -46.53 -23.49 8.40
CA ARG A 244 -46.23 -24.93 8.22
C ARG A 244 -46.24 -25.74 9.51
N ASP A 245 -46.50 -25.12 10.66
CA ASP A 245 -46.33 -25.73 11.98
C ASP A 245 -44.96 -26.43 12.09
N ALA A 246 -43.90 -25.67 11.81
CA ALA A 246 -42.55 -26.19 11.61
C ALA A 246 -41.46 -25.33 12.24
N LEU A 247 -40.50 -25.99 12.90
CA LEU A 247 -39.28 -25.40 13.46
C LEU A 247 -38.15 -25.46 12.41
N LEU A 248 -37.53 -24.31 12.17
CA LEU A 248 -36.38 -24.14 11.29
C LEU A 248 -35.13 -23.99 12.16
N THR A 249 -34.04 -24.65 11.78
CA THR A 249 -32.73 -24.52 12.44
C THR A 249 -31.62 -24.74 11.43
N CYS A 250 -30.45 -24.15 11.64
CA CYS A 250 -29.24 -24.50 10.89
C CYS A 250 -28.37 -25.49 11.67
N ASN A 251 -27.63 -26.35 10.96
CA ASN A 251 -26.62 -27.24 11.54
C ASN A 251 -25.19 -26.82 11.18
N THR A 252 -24.21 -27.37 11.91
CA THR A 252 -22.76 -27.14 11.69
C THR A 252 -22.19 -27.80 10.42
N SER A 253 -23.05 -28.22 9.49
CA SER A 253 -22.68 -28.68 8.15
C SER A 253 -23.25 -27.76 7.06
N MET A 254 -23.68 -26.56 7.44
CA MET A 254 -24.28 -25.52 6.60
C MET A 254 -25.62 -25.92 5.96
N PHE A 255 -26.37 -26.85 6.58
CA PHE A 255 -27.74 -27.15 6.15
C PHE A 255 -28.76 -26.42 7.02
N LEU A 256 -29.66 -25.69 6.37
CA LEU A 256 -30.95 -25.33 6.93
C LEU A 256 -31.87 -26.56 6.93
N LEU A 257 -32.45 -26.85 8.09
CA LEU A 257 -33.29 -28.02 8.34
C LEU A 257 -34.67 -27.57 8.81
N SER A 258 -35.72 -28.18 8.27
CA SER A 258 -37.12 -27.91 8.65
C SER A 258 -37.77 -29.15 9.26
N TYR A 259 -38.27 -29.03 10.49
CA TYR A 259 -38.91 -30.13 11.23
C TYR A 259 -40.35 -29.72 11.60
N SER A 260 -41.36 -30.50 11.18
CA SER A 260 -42.73 -30.27 11.66
C SER A 260 -42.80 -30.47 13.18
N PHE A 261 -43.55 -29.60 13.85
CA PHE A 261 -43.91 -29.71 15.27
C PHE A 261 -44.55 -31.08 15.58
N SER A 262 -45.38 -31.61 14.67
CA SER A 262 -45.93 -32.97 14.80
C SER A 262 -44.84 -34.05 14.91
N SER A 263 -43.75 -33.93 14.14
CA SER A 263 -42.60 -34.86 14.23
C SER A 263 -41.80 -34.67 15.52
N LEU A 264 -41.66 -33.43 16.00
CA LEU A 264 -40.99 -33.12 17.27
C LEU A 264 -41.76 -33.68 18.48
N VAL A 265 -43.09 -33.57 18.48
CA VAL A 265 -43.97 -34.14 19.51
C VAL A 265 -43.97 -35.68 19.46
N LEU A 266 -44.09 -36.28 18.27
CA LEU A 266 -44.06 -37.74 18.11
C LEU A 266 -42.73 -38.41 18.50
N SER A 267 -41.63 -37.65 18.49
CA SER A 267 -40.30 -38.11 18.92
C SER A 267 -39.93 -37.68 20.34
N SER A 268 -40.82 -36.98 21.04
CA SER A 268 -40.57 -36.47 22.39
C SER A 268 -40.67 -37.52 23.49
N THR A 269 -39.92 -37.31 24.56
CA THR A 269 -40.10 -37.99 25.85
C THR A 269 -40.92 -37.11 26.79
N THR A 270 -42.01 -37.66 27.32
CA THR A 270 -42.79 -37.06 28.41
C THR A 270 -42.36 -37.67 29.74
N GLU A 271 -42.09 -36.84 30.74
CA GLU A 271 -41.67 -37.31 32.06
C GLU A 271 -42.86 -37.69 32.94
N ASP A 272 -43.27 -38.97 32.86
CA ASP A 272 -43.68 -39.72 34.06
C ASP A 272 -43.63 -41.26 33.84
N VAL A 273 -42.50 -41.77 33.32
CA VAL A 273 -42.30 -43.23 33.15
C VAL A 273 -41.92 -43.87 34.50
N ALA A 274 -42.94 -44.43 35.14
CA ALA A 274 -42.95 -45.23 36.36
C ALA A 274 -41.62 -45.82 36.85
N ILE A 275 -41.34 -45.57 38.14
CA ILE A 275 -40.31 -46.29 38.92
C ILE A 275 -40.59 -47.80 38.86
N THR A 276 -39.81 -48.51 38.06
CA THR A 276 -39.85 -49.97 37.90
C THR A 276 -38.57 -50.58 38.48
N MET A 277 -38.70 -51.66 39.25
CA MET A 277 -37.62 -52.16 40.12
C MET A 277 -36.55 -53.00 39.40
N THR A 278 -35.81 -52.36 38.49
CA THR A 278 -34.53 -52.86 37.95
C THR A 278 -33.57 -51.70 37.74
N GLY A 279 -32.46 -51.67 38.49
CA GLY A 279 -31.51 -50.55 38.54
C GLY A 279 -30.57 -50.45 37.32
N THR A 280 -31.12 -50.30 36.11
CA THR A 280 -30.35 -50.09 34.88
C THR A 280 -30.97 -48.97 34.05
N VAL A 281 -30.47 -47.75 34.21
CA VAL A 281 -30.87 -46.60 33.40
C VAL A 281 -30.07 -46.60 32.09
N THR A 282 -30.67 -47.12 31.03
CA THR A 282 -30.23 -46.90 29.65
C THR A 282 -31.31 -46.10 28.94
N ALA A 283 -31.22 -44.76 28.99
CA ALA A 283 -32.01 -43.90 28.13
C ALA A 283 -31.59 -44.15 26.67
N GLY A 284 -32.46 -44.80 25.90
CA GLY A 284 -32.19 -45.08 24.49
C GLY A 284 -32.29 -43.79 23.67
N PRO A 285 -31.31 -43.46 22.81
CA PRO A 285 -31.42 -42.29 21.94
C PRO A 285 -32.60 -42.46 20.97
N SER A 286 -33.40 -41.40 20.83
CA SER A 286 -34.68 -41.38 20.09
C SER A 286 -34.49 -41.50 18.57
N SER A 287 -34.35 -42.73 18.10
CA SER A 287 -34.31 -43.10 16.67
C SER A 287 -35.62 -42.78 15.96
N GLY A 288 -35.76 -41.59 15.37
CA GLY A 288 -36.89 -41.30 14.48
C GLY A 288 -37.00 -39.88 13.92
N LEU A 289 -36.38 -38.86 14.52
CA LEU A 289 -36.53 -37.48 14.03
C LEU A 289 -35.74 -37.24 12.74
N CYS A 290 -36.46 -37.01 11.63
CA CYS A 290 -35.90 -36.57 10.35
C CYS A 290 -36.47 -35.19 9.96
N PRO A 291 -35.69 -34.35 9.26
CA PRO A 291 -36.20 -33.11 8.68
C PRO A 291 -37.10 -33.42 7.48
N MET A 292 -38.11 -32.58 7.25
CA MET A 292 -39.00 -32.65 6.09
C MET A 292 -38.24 -32.36 4.78
N TRP A 293 -37.31 -31.40 4.86
CA TRP A 293 -36.37 -31.05 3.81
C TRP A 293 -35.08 -30.47 4.44
N ALA A 294 -33.99 -30.51 3.68
CA ALA A 294 -32.71 -29.94 4.06
C ALA A 294 -32.11 -29.17 2.88
N PHE A 295 -31.75 -27.90 3.08
CA PHE A 295 -31.17 -27.03 2.05
C PHE A 295 -29.74 -26.64 2.44
N ASN A 296 -28.77 -26.78 1.52
CA ASN A 296 -27.37 -26.44 1.77
C ASN A 296 -27.10 -24.95 1.48
N LEU A 297 -26.78 -24.19 2.53
CA LEU A 297 -26.40 -22.77 2.48
C LEU A 297 -24.94 -22.58 2.06
N GLY A 298 -24.06 -23.54 2.37
CA GLY A 298 -22.61 -23.44 2.11
C GLY A 298 -21.83 -22.48 3.03
N GLU A 299 -22.52 -21.60 3.76
CA GLU A 299 -22.00 -20.67 4.77
C GLU A 299 -22.82 -20.82 6.07
N ASP A 300 -22.26 -20.40 7.21
CA ASP A 300 -22.98 -20.34 8.49
C ASP A 300 -24.12 -19.32 8.43
N ALA A 301 -25.28 -19.68 9.00
CA ALA A 301 -26.41 -18.78 9.18
C ALA A 301 -26.20 -17.91 10.44
N VAL A 302 -26.30 -16.59 10.25
CA VAL A 302 -26.33 -15.58 11.31
C VAL A 302 -27.72 -15.54 11.95
N ASP A 303 -28.77 -15.49 11.13
CA ASP A 303 -30.16 -15.42 11.60
C ASP A 303 -31.16 -16.00 10.57
N ILE A 304 -32.36 -16.37 11.05
CA ILE A 304 -33.47 -16.93 10.28
C ILE A 304 -34.75 -16.17 10.59
N ALA A 305 -35.39 -15.59 9.58
CA ALA A 305 -36.71 -14.97 9.72
C ALA A 305 -37.76 -15.63 8.81
N VAL A 306 -39.04 -15.52 9.19
CA VAL A 306 -40.18 -15.98 8.39
C VAL A 306 -41.08 -14.78 8.13
N CYS A 307 -41.22 -14.39 6.87
CA CYS A 307 -41.87 -13.13 6.47
C CYS A 307 -42.41 -13.19 5.04
N ARG A 308 -43.28 -12.25 4.66
CA ARG A 308 -43.93 -12.20 3.35
C ARG A 308 -43.22 -11.19 2.45
N LEU A 309 -41.99 -11.53 2.06
CA LEU A 309 -41.05 -10.67 1.33
C LEU A 309 -41.35 -10.61 -0.17
N THR A 310 -41.57 -11.76 -0.82
CA THR A 310 -41.80 -11.83 -2.28
C THR A 310 -43.09 -11.12 -2.66
N ARG A 311 -43.00 -10.15 -3.58
CA ARG A 311 -44.17 -9.37 -4.01
C ARG A 311 -45.21 -10.24 -4.74
N GLY A 312 -46.42 -10.30 -4.19
CA GLY A 312 -47.57 -10.99 -4.80
C GLY A 312 -47.93 -12.35 -4.18
N LEU A 313 -47.26 -12.77 -3.11
CA LEU A 313 -47.63 -13.98 -2.37
C LEU A 313 -49.10 -13.98 -1.89
N PRO A 314 -49.77 -15.15 -1.84
CA PRO A 314 -51.05 -15.27 -1.16
C PRO A 314 -50.90 -15.01 0.36
N ARG A 315 -52.01 -14.85 1.07
CA ARG A 315 -52.01 -14.64 2.54
C ARG A 315 -51.66 -15.90 3.34
N GLU A 316 -51.66 -17.06 2.68
CA GLU A 316 -51.45 -18.38 3.30
C GLU A 316 -50.01 -18.89 3.14
N GLU A 317 -49.17 -18.25 2.33
CA GLU A 317 -47.73 -18.53 2.20
C GLU A 317 -46.88 -17.45 2.89
N ALA A 318 -45.76 -17.87 3.45
CA ALA A 318 -44.62 -17.02 3.80
C ALA A 318 -43.33 -17.47 3.08
N ASP A 319 -42.33 -16.58 3.05
CA ASP A 319 -40.96 -16.93 2.68
C ASP A 319 -40.12 -17.18 3.95
N ILE A 320 -39.09 -18.01 3.78
CA ILE A 320 -38.06 -18.25 4.79
C ILE A 320 -36.82 -17.48 4.35
N VAL A 321 -36.49 -16.43 5.11
CA VAL A 321 -35.29 -15.61 4.87
C VAL A 321 -34.18 -16.11 5.79
N VAL A 322 -33.03 -16.47 5.22
CA VAL A 322 -31.84 -16.83 5.99
C VAL A 322 -30.72 -15.86 5.63
N LEU A 323 -30.20 -15.18 6.66
CA LEU A 323 -29.02 -14.36 6.56
C LEU A 323 -27.80 -15.23 6.91
N CYS A 324 -26.95 -15.50 5.93
CA CYS A 324 -25.61 -16.07 6.13
C CYS A 324 -24.59 -14.92 6.16
N THR A 325 -23.33 -15.24 6.47
CA THR A 325 -22.25 -14.25 6.59
C THR A 325 -22.05 -13.41 5.33
N SER A 326 -22.07 -13.98 4.11
CA SER A 326 -21.95 -13.23 2.84
C SER A 326 -23.12 -13.41 1.86
N MET A 327 -24.17 -14.14 2.26
CA MET A 327 -25.31 -14.49 1.41
C MET A 327 -26.66 -14.28 2.10
N LEU A 328 -27.63 -13.72 1.40
CA LEU A 328 -29.03 -13.66 1.78
C LEU A 328 -29.83 -14.65 0.93
N TYR A 329 -30.42 -15.65 1.58
CA TYR A 329 -31.28 -16.65 0.95
C TYR A 329 -32.76 -16.32 1.21
N VAL A 330 -33.59 -16.40 0.18
CA VAL A 330 -35.05 -16.32 0.29
C VAL A 330 -35.63 -17.62 -0.28
N LEU A 331 -36.10 -18.50 0.61
CA LEU A 331 -36.61 -19.83 0.26
C LEU A 331 -38.14 -19.86 0.35
N ASN A 332 -38.77 -20.74 -0.43
CA ASN A 332 -40.16 -21.12 -0.20
C ASN A 332 -40.29 -22.10 0.97
N GLU A 333 -41.51 -22.32 1.43
CA GLU A 333 -41.84 -23.18 2.58
C GLU A 333 -41.43 -24.66 2.40
N SER A 334 -41.20 -25.09 1.16
CA SER A 334 -40.69 -26.40 0.76
C SER A 334 -39.16 -26.49 0.67
N GLY A 335 -38.44 -25.41 0.98
CA GLY A 335 -36.97 -25.39 1.02
C GLY A 335 -36.29 -25.14 -0.32
N GLU A 336 -37.03 -24.73 -1.35
CA GLU A 336 -36.46 -24.34 -2.65
C GLU A 336 -36.17 -22.82 -2.66
N PRO A 337 -35.02 -22.37 -3.18
CA PRO A 337 -34.68 -20.95 -3.23
C PRO A 337 -35.53 -20.21 -4.27
N ARG A 338 -36.30 -19.20 -3.83
CA ARG A 338 -36.91 -18.19 -4.72
C ARG A 338 -35.86 -17.16 -5.17
N MET A 339 -34.99 -16.74 -4.26
CA MET A 339 -33.84 -15.86 -4.55
C MET A 339 -32.62 -16.23 -3.72
N ILE A 340 -31.43 -15.96 -4.28
CA ILE A 340 -30.15 -15.96 -3.58
C ILE A 340 -29.45 -14.65 -3.95
N ARG A 341 -29.09 -13.82 -2.96
CA ARG A 341 -28.35 -12.58 -3.17
C ARG A 341 -27.04 -12.60 -2.38
N ARG A 342 -25.91 -12.41 -3.07
CA ARG A 342 -24.63 -12.14 -2.42
C ARG A 342 -24.62 -10.72 -1.84
N LEU A 343 -24.01 -10.57 -0.67
CA LEU A 343 -23.76 -9.32 0.01
C LEU A 343 -22.29 -8.91 -0.21
N ASP A 344 -22.05 -7.62 -0.42
CA ASP A 344 -20.70 -7.07 -0.66
C ASP A 344 -19.88 -6.87 0.62
N ILE A 345 -20.56 -6.91 1.77
CA ILE A 345 -20.02 -6.73 3.14
C ILE A 345 -20.64 -7.82 4.02
N GLU A 346 -19.88 -8.32 4.98
CA GLU A 346 -20.36 -9.32 5.95
C GLU A 346 -21.49 -8.75 6.83
N ALA A 347 -22.57 -9.54 6.96
CA ALA A 347 -23.77 -9.14 7.67
C ALA A 347 -23.76 -9.60 9.14
N SER A 348 -24.21 -8.74 10.05
CA SER A 348 -24.24 -8.97 11.49
C SER A 348 -25.64 -9.25 12.06
N THR A 349 -26.69 -8.71 11.42
CA THR A 349 -28.08 -8.79 11.92
C THR A 349 -29.11 -8.79 10.80
N LEU A 350 -30.22 -9.48 11.04
CA LEU A 350 -31.43 -9.42 10.24
C LEU A 350 -32.56 -8.79 11.08
N CYS A 351 -33.45 -8.05 10.43
CA CYS A 351 -34.71 -7.61 11.02
C CYS A 351 -35.78 -7.56 9.92
N VAL A 352 -36.97 -8.06 10.22
CA VAL A 352 -38.16 -7.95 9.36
C VAL A 352 -39.04 -6.85 9.91
N TYR A 353 -39.56 -5.99 9.03
CA TYR A 353 -40.58 -5.01 9.38
C TYR A 353 -41.68 -4.94 8.32
N SER A 354 -42.93 -4.83 8.77
CA SER A 354 -44.10 -4.73 7.91
C SER A 354 -44.49 -3.26 7.69
N LEU A 355 -45.01 -2.93 6.50
CA LEU A 355 -45.47 -1.58 6.19
C LEU A 355 -46.99 -1.47 6.43
N PRO A 356 -47.49 -0.54 7.27
CA PRO A 356 -48.92 -0.41 7.57
C PRO A 356 -49.82 -0.22 6.33
N SER A 357 -49.26 0.30 5.24
CA SER A 357 -49.95 0.59 3.99
C SER A 357 -49.89 -0.52 2.93
N ILE A 358 -49.05 -1.55 3.07
CA ILE A 358 -48.84 -2.58 2.03
C ILE A 358 -48.64 -3.98 2.65
N GLN A 359 -49.30 -5.00 2.09
CA GLN A 359 -49.30 -6.37 2.61
C GLN A 359 -48.07 -7.20 2.18
N TYR A 360 -46.88 -6.61 2.25
CA TYR A 360 -45.58 -7.29 2.15
C TYR A 360 -44.61 -6.71 3.20
N ASP A 361 -43.61 -7.50 3.56
CA ASP A 361 -42.60 -7.13 4.55
C ASP A 361 -41.30 -6.69 3.86
N ASN A 362 -40.55 -5.80 4.49
CA ASN A 362 -39.20 -5.39 4.10
C ASN A 362 -38.17 -5.95 5.09
N LEU A 363 -36.89 -5.96 4.70
CA LEU A 363 -35.78 -6.33 5.57
C LEU A 363 -34.91 -5.12 5.91
N LEU A 364 -34.43 -5.07 7.15
CA LEU A 364 -33.20 -4.38 7.51
C LEU A 364 -32.09 -5.43 7.67
N VAL A 365 -30.92 -5.16 7.10
CA VAL A 365 -29.72 -5.96 7.29
C VAL A 365 -28.64 -5.05 7.88
N GLY A 366 -28.12 -5.41 9.04
CA GLY A 366 -26.94 -4.76 9.63
C GLY A 366 -25.66 -5.42 9.16
N THR A 367 -24.58 -4.65 9.09
CA THR A 367 -23.26 -5.11 8.59
C THR A 367 -22.14 -4.78 9.56
N PHE A 368 -21.08 -5.59 9.59
CA PHE A 368 -19.94 -5.38 10.49
C PHE A 368 -19.18 -4.06 10.27
N ASN A 369 -19.36 -3.40 9.12
CA ASN A 369 -18.82 -2.07 8.82
C ASN A 369 -19.70 -0.91 9.33
N GLY A 370 -20.70 -1.17 10.19
CA GLY A 370 -21.57 -0.14 10.74
C GLY A 370 -22.54 0.49 9.72
N LEU A 371 -22.92 -0.25 8.67
CA LEU A 371 -24.00 0.15 7.76
C LEU A 371 -25.27 -0.65 8.05
N VAL A 372 -26.41 0.05 8.06
CA VAL A 372 -27.76 -0.53 8.06
C VAL A 372 -28.34 -0.39 6.65
N GLN A 373 -28.75 -1.50 6.06
CA GLN A 373 -29.18 -1.62 4.68
C GLN A 373 -30.67 -2.01 4.60
N VAL A 374 -31.44 -1.26 3.83
CA VAL A 374 -32.90 -1.45 3.67
C VAL A 374 -33.16 -2.18 2.37
N TYR A 375 -33.72 -3.38 2.47
CA TYR A 375 -34.10 -4.21 1.33
C TYR A 375 -35.62 -4.29 1.20
N SER A 376 -36.11 -4.20 -0.04
CA SER A 376 -37.51 -4.50 -0.37
C SER A 376 -37.52 -5.53 -1.49
N ASP A 377 -38.22 -6.64 -1.27
CA ASP A 377 -38.08 -7.85 -2.09
C ASP A 377 -36.60 -8.28 -2.15
N THR A 378 -35.90 -7.95 -3.22
CA THR A 378 -34.51 -8.38 -3.48
C THR A 378 -33.58 -7.21 -3.84
N GLU A 379 -34.11 -5.99 -3.94
CA GLU A 379 -33.39 -4.76 -4.27
C GLU A 379 -32.94 -4.01 -3.00
N LEU A 380 -31.75 -3.38 -3.06
CA LEU A 380 -31.27 -2.51 -1.99
C LEU A 380 -31.83 -1.10 -2.22
N GLN A 381 -32.78 -0.67 -1.40
CA GLN A 381 -33.46 0.62 -1.56
C GLN A 381 -32.75 1.77 -0.84
N TRP A 382 -32.09 1.47 0.28
CA TRP A 382 -31.36 2.46 1.07
C TRP A 382 -30.18 1.84 1.82
N SER A 383 -29.15 2.62 2.09
CA SER A 383 -28.02 2.24 2.93
C SER A 383 -27.64 3.46 3.77
N ALA A 384 -27.49 3.26 5.09
CA ALA A 384 -27.23 4.33 6.04
C ALA A 384 -26.12 3.92 7.02
N ALA A 385 -25.12 4.77 7.22
CA ALA A 385 -24.06 4.55 8.19
C ALA A 385 -24.50 4.92 9.61
N VAL A 386 -24.29 4.03 10.58
CA VAL A 386 -24.50 4.27 12.02
C VAL A 386 -23.56 5.38 12.49
N ALA A 387 -24.06 6.35 13.28
CA ALA A 387 -23.30 7.53 13.68
C ALA A 387 -22.04 7.22 14.52
N SER A 388 -22.04 6.15 15.31
CA SER A 388 -20.87 5.66 16.06
C SER A 388 -19.87 4.87 15.19
N GLY A 389 -20.28 4.41 14.00
CA GLY A 389 -19.50 3.49 13.15
C GLY A 389 -19.37 2.06 13.71
N ALA A 390 -19.98 1.75 14.86
CA ALA A 390 -19.98 0.42 15.44
C ALA A 390 -20.94 -0.53 14.70
N ALA A 391 -20.71 -1.85 14.81
CA ALA A 391 -21.54 -2.85 14.15
C ALA A 391 -22.88 -3.01 14.90
N PRO A 392 -24.04 -3.01 14.21
CA PRO A 392 -25.33 -3.33 14.83
C PRO A 392 -25.37 -4.80 15.28
N LEU A 393 -25.61 -5.02 16.58
CA LEU A 393 -25.85 -6.33 17.21
C LEU A 393 -27.34 -6.69 17.29
N TYR A 394 -28.23 -5.70 17.32
CA TYR A 394 -29.67 -5.91 17.18
C TYR A 394 -30.32 -4.71 16.49
N LEU A 395 -31.27 -5.00 15.60
CA LEU A 395 -32.09 -4.03 14.89
C LEU A 395 -33.57 -4.39 15.08
N THR A 396 -34.42 -3.41 15.34
CA THR A 396 -35.88 -3.56 15.24
C THR A 396 -36.55 -2.26 14.82
N VAL A 397 -37.77 -2.34 14.28
CA VAL A 397 -38.56 -1.17 13.86
C VAL A 397 -39.78 -1.05 14.78
N ALA A 398 -39.93 0.10 15.41
CA ALA A 398 -40.87 0.34 16.50
C ALA A 398 -41.69 1.63 16.31
N THR A 399 -42.78 1.76 17.08
CA THR A 399 -43.56 3.00 17.20
C THR A 399 -43.21 3.69 18.51
N LEU A 400 -42.20 4.57 18.45
CA LEU A 400 -41.61 5.23 19.62
C LEU A 400 -41.88 6.73 19.59
N CYS A 401 -42.13 7.32 20.76
CA CYS A 401 -42.42 8.76 20.93
C CYS A 401 -43.57 9.29 20.03
N GLY A 402 -44.47 8.42 19.57
CA GLY A 402 -45.56 8.77 18.65
C GLY A 402 -45.17 8.85 17.17
N VAL A 403 -44.01 8.32 16.78
CA VAL A 403 -43.58 8.20 15.39
C VAL A 403 -43.47 6.72 15.03
N GLU A 404 -44.24 6.29 14.03
CA GLU A 404 -44.12 4.96 13.41
C GLU A 404 -42.82 4.87 12.60
N GLY A 405 -42.13 3.72 12.65
CA GLY A 405 -40.97 3.44 11.80
C GLY A 405 -39.62 3.90 12.36
N MET A 406 -39.52 4.16 13.67
CA MET A 406 -38.24 4.40 14.34
C MET A 406 -37.41 3.12 14.39
N ILE A 407 -36.14 3.19 13.99
CA ILE A 407 -35.20 2.06 14.01
C ILE A 407 -34.50 2.05 15.37
N VAL A 408 -34.71 1.01 16.18
CA VAL A 408 -33.90 0.78 17.39
C VAL A 408 -32.67 -0.02 16.98
N ASN A 409 -31.50 0.48 17.37
CA ASN A 409 -30.20 -0.12 17.12
C ASN A 409 -29.45 -0.31 18.44
N LEU A 410 -29.06 -1.54 18.75
CA LEU A 410 -28.05 -1.85 19.77
C LEU A 410 -26.76 -2.21 19.04
N ALA A 411 -25.68 -1.49 19.30
CA ALA A 411 -24.40 -1.68 18.62
C ALA A 411 -23.34 -2.38 19.49
N SER A 412 -22.26 -2.82 18.85
CA SER A 412 -21.18 -3.64 19.44
C SER A 412 -20.29 -2.92 20.47
N ASP A 413 -20.49 -1.63 20.67
CA ASP A 413 -19.87 -0.80 21.72
C ASP A 413 -20.77 -0.63 22.95
N SER A 414 -21.84 -1.42 23.05
CA SER A 414 -22.90 -1.32 24.06
C SER A 414 -23.60 0.06 24.05
N SER A 415 -23.62 0.76 22.91
CA SER A 415 -24.52 1.88 22.66
C SER A 415 -25.90 1.40 22.19
N LEU A 416 -26.95 2.04 22.70
CA LEU A 416 -28.33 1.86 22.29
C LEU A 416 -28.83 3.20 21.72
N SER A 417 -29.19 3.20 20.45
CA SER A 417 -29.71 4.36 19.73
C SER A 417 -31.11 4.08 19.17
N ILE A 418 -31.94 5.12 19.15
CA ILE A 418 -33.21 5.15 18.42
C ILE A 418 -32.98 6.12 17.26
N ASN A 419 -33.27 5.64 16.05
CA ASN A 419 -32.75 6.21 14.83
C ASN A 419 -33.80 6.46 13.75
N TYR A 420 -33.51 7.44 12.90
CA TYR A 420 -34.22 7.71 11.66
C TYR A 420 -33.24 7.83 10.49
N LEU A 421 -33.74 7.66 9.27
CA LEU A 421 -32.93 7.75 8.05
C LEU A 421 -32.69 9.22 7.68
N GLY A 422 -31.43 9.66 7.64
CA GLY A 422 -31.06 10.99 7.19
C GLY A 422 -31.22 11.14 5.67
N THR A 423 -32.10 12.04 5.24
CA THR A 423 -32.48 12.24 3.83
C THR A 423 -31.87 13.49 3.19
N ASP A 424 -31.25 14.39 3.95
CA ASP A 424 -30.94 15.74 3.46
C ASP A 424 -29.61 15.77 2.71
N PRO A 425 -29.59 16.09 1.40
CA PRO A 425 -28.36 16.20 0.63
C PRO A 425 -27.47 17.32 1.17
N VAL A 426 -26.15 17.19 0.95
CA VAL A 426 -25.19 18.24 1.32
C VAL A 426 -25.21 19.36 0.27
N ASP A 427 -26.24 20.20 0.29
CA ASP A 427 -26.37 21.39 -0.59
C ASP A 427 -25.30 22.49 -0.35
N GLN A 428 -24.35 22.23 0.54
CA GLN A 428 -23.26 23.16 0.82
C GLN A 428 -22.16 23.05 -0.25
N ARG A 429 -22.11 24.06 -1.12
CA ARG A 429 -20.83 24.54 -1.68
C ARG A 429 -19.81 24.62 -0.54
N PRO A 430 -18.53 24.27 -0.76
CA PRO A 430 -17.54 24.28 0.32
C PRO A 430 -17.53 25.65 1.00
N GLN A 431 -17.93 25.70 2.27
CA GLN A 431 -17.79 26.90 3.07
C GLN A 431 -16.31 27.20 3.15
N SER A 432 -15.91 28.42 2.78
CA SER A 432 -14.52 28.86 2.85
C SER A 432 -14.07 28.75 4.30
N LEU A 433 -13.24 27.74 4.59
CA LEU A 433 -12.66 27.54 5.90
C LEU A 433 -11.80 28.76 6.24
N GLU A 434 -12.26 29.59 7.18
CA GLU A 434 -11.42 30.59 7.85
C GLU A 434 -10.47 29.93 8.85
N THR A 435 -9.81 28.86 8.41
CA THR A 435 -8.66 28.26 9.09
C THR A 435 -7.51 29.26 9.08
N LYS A 436 -7.44 30.06 10.15
CA LYS A 436 -6.27 30.83 10.61
C LYS A 436 -5.35 31.28 9.46
N LEU A 437 -5.83 32.22 8.65
CA LEU A 437 -5.03 32.77 7.56
C LEU A 437 -3.72 33.36 8.11
N THR A 438 -2.59 32.74 7.76
CA THR A 438 -1.27 33.40 7.78
C THR A 438 -1.42 34.74 7.08
N SER A 439 -0.84 35.81 7.64
CA SER A 439 -1.20 37.15 7.22
C SER A 439 -0.81 37.34 5.74
N TYR A 440 -1.75 37.79 4.90
CA TYR A 440 -1.49 38.03 3.48
C TYR A 440 -0.19 38.83 3.19
N PRO A 441 0.19 39.89 3.95
CA PRO A 441 1.50 40.53 3.79
C PRO A 441 2.71 39.65 4.10
N GLU A 442 2.62 38.66 5.00
CA GLU A 442 3.69 37.67 5.26
C GLU A 442 3.83 36.75 4.04
N LEU A 443 2.71 36.23 3.54
CA LEU A 443 2.67 35.37 2.34
C LEU A 443 3.21 36.07 1.08
N VAL A 444 2.91 37.37 0.91
CA VAL A 444 3.45 38.20 -0.19
C VAL A 444 4.93 38.58 0.02
N HIS A 445 5.37 38.74 1.27
CA HIS A 445 6.78 38.96 1.59
C HIS A 445 7.61 37.71 1.25
N ASP A 446 7.16 36.53 1.66
CA ASP A 446 7.85 35.27 1.44
C ASP A 446 7.88 34.90 -0.05
N LEU A 447 6.77 35.12 -0.79
CA LEU A 447 6.75 34.99 -2.26
C LEU A 447 7.84 35.84 -2.92
N ARG A 448 8.03 37.10 -2.49
CA ARG A 448 9.09 37.97 -3.03
C ARG A 448 10.49 37.49 -2.68
N GLN A 449 10.69 36.86 -1.52
CA GLN A 449 11.98 36.23 -1.20
C GLN A 449 12.26 35.05 -2.14
N TRP A 450 11.26 34.19 -2.39
CA TRP A 450 11.39 33.08 -3.34
C TRP A 450 11.61 33.56 -4.78
N GLU A 451 10.90 34.59 -5.24
CA GLU A 451 11.12 35.21 -6.56
C GLU A 451 12.56 35.76 -6.69
N GLN A 452 13.06 36.45 -5.66
CA GLN A 452 14.44 36.97 -5.64
C GLN A 452 15.48 35.86 -5.65
N LEU A 453 15.28 34.77 -4.90
CA LEU A 453 16.15 33.60 -4.93
C LEU A 453 16.13 32.93 -6.32
N ILE A 454 14.95 32.70 -6.89
CA ILE A 454 14.81 32.13 -8.25
C ILE A 454 15.50 33.01 -9.29
N GLN A 455 15.40 34.34 -9.17
CA GLN A 455 16.04 35.28 -10.09
C GLN A 455 17.56 35.35 -9.89
N GLN A 456 18.08 35.19 -8.67
CA GLN A 456 19.52 35.05 -8.40
C GLN A 456 20.09 33.75 -8.97
N TYR A 457 19.42 32.60 -8.75
CA TYR A 457 19.84 31.32 -9.33
C TYR A 457 19.76 31.34 -10.87
N ARG A 458 18.71 31.95 -11.46
CA ARG A 458 18.59 32.08 -12.92
C ARG A 458 19.59 33.07 -13.51
N GLY A 459 19.96 34.12 -12.77
CA GLY A 459 20.99 35.09 -13.16
C GLY A 459 22.43 34.56 -13.19
N GLY A 460 22.67 33.34 -12.69
CA GLY A 460 23.95 32.65 -12.86
C GLY A 460 24.14 32.02 -14.25
N ALA A 461 23.09 31.95 -15.06
CA ALA A 461 23.12 31.35 -16.40
C ALA A 461 22.79 32.40 -17.47
N GLU A 462 23.81 33.14 -17.92
CA GLU A 462 23.74 33.93 -19.15
C GLU A 462 23.74 33.00 -20.38
N THR A 463 22.61 32.32 -20.63
CA THR A 463 22.31 31.82 -21.98
C THR A 463 22.10 33.02 -22.89
N PRO A 464 22.81 33.13 -24.03
CA PRO A 464 22.53 34.20 -24.99
C PRO A 464 21.08 34.07 -25.48
N ALA A 465 20.40 35.19 -25.63
CA ALA A 465 19.06 35.19 -26.20
C ALA A 465 19.14 34.83 -27.69
N GLU A 466 18.68 33.64 -28.06
CA GLU A 466 18.36 33.33 -29.45
C GLU A 466 17.08 34.10 -29.83
N ASP A 467 17.08 34.73 -31.01
CA ASP A 467 15.96 35.53 -31.50
C ASP A 467 14.71 34.64 -31.73
N GLY A 468 13.71 34.80 -30.86
CA GLY A 468 12.40 34.16 -31.00
C GLY A 468 11.42 35.05 -31.76
N ASP A 469 11.04 34.65 -32.97
CA ASP A 469 10.02 35.33 -33.79
C ASP A 469 8.64 35.33 -33.09
N PRO A 470 7.82 36.40 -33.22
CA PRO A 470 6.69 36.66 -32.31
C PRO A 470 5.34 36.04 -32.75
N ASP A 471 5.34 34.85 -33.37
CA ASP A 471 4.13 34.23 -33.96
C ASP A 471 3.87 32.77 -33.47
N ASP A 472 3.23 32.61 -32.29
CA ASP A 472 2.36 31.46 -32.00
C ASP A 472 1.17 31.87 -31.08
N PRO A 473 -0.08 31.90 -31.57
CA PRO A 473 -1.16 32.67 -30.92
C PRO A 473 -2.19 31.82 -30.13
N LEU A 474 -1.81 31.26 -28.97
CA LEU A 474 -2.74 30.49 -28.10
C LEU A 474 -2.78 30.92 -26.62
N ALA A 475 -2.98 32.22 -26.37
CA ALA A 475 -3.52 32.68 -25.09
C ALA A 475 -5.06 32.54 -25.08
N VAL A 476 -5.60 31.61 -24.31
CA VAL A 476 -7.06 31.48 -24.11
C VAL A 476 -7.55 32.62 -23.19
N PRO A 477 -8.52 33.45 -23.61
CA PRO A 477 -8.93 34.63 -22.85
C PRO A 477 -10.11 34.33 -21.90
N GLU A 478 -10.23 35.08 -20.80
CA GLU A 478 -11.55 35.32 -20.22
C GLU A 478 -12.42 36.07 -21.25
N MET A 479 -13.68 35.66 -21.38
CA MET A 479 -14.22 35.47 -22.73
C MET A 479 -14.66 36.76 -23.43
N THR A 480 -13.85 37.16 -24.43
CA THR A 480 -14.21 37.98 -25.61
C THR A 480 -14.85 39.37 -25.38
N SER A 481 -14.10 40.45 -25.68
CA SER A 481 -14.29 41.19 -26.96
C SER A 481 -13.31 42.37 -27.15
N ALA A 482 -12.53 42.26 -28.23
CA ALA A 482 -11.89 43.30 -29.06
C ALA A 482 -11.59 44.74 -28.54
N TYR A 483 -10.28 45.07 -28.59
CA TYR A 483 -9.70 46.31 -29.14
C TYR A 483 -10.00 47.70 -28.53
N ALA A 484 -9.03 48.14 -27.72
CA ALA A 484 -8.17 49.32 -27.96
C ALA A 484 -8.78 50.70 -28.32
N GLY A 485 -8.56 51.68 -27.43
CA GLY A 485 -8.71 53.11 -27.71
C GLY A 485 -7.76 53.98 -26.87
N ALA A 486 -6.63 54.40 -27.41
CA ALA A 486 -5.58 55.12 -26.67
C ALA A 486 -5.86 56.64 -26.52
N LYS A 487 -5.38 57.25 -25.40
CA LYS A 487 -4.78 58.62 -25.38
C LYS A 487 -4.16 59.05 -24.03
N LEU A 488 -2.83 59.18 -24.03
CA LEU A 488 -2.07 60.42 -23.76
C LEU A 488 -2.73 61.52 -22.89
N LYS A 489 -2.20 61.71 -21.65
CA LYS A 489 -1.65 62.97 -21.04
C LYS A 489 -1.80 62.96 -19.49
N LYS A 490 -1.15 63.80 -18.68
CA LYS A 490 0.19 64.47 -18.65
C LYS A 490 0.18 65.53 -17.52
N LYS A 491 1.18 65.51 -16.62
CA LYS A 491 1.59 66.58 -15.66
C LYS A 491 0.69 66.93 -14.44
N CYS A 492 1.39 67.05 -13.29
CA CYS A 492 1.31 68.07 -12.22
C CYS A 492 -0.02 68.28 -11.44
N GLY A 493 -0.01 68.71 -10.17
CA GLY A 493 1.08 69.10 -9.25
C GLY A 493 0.57 69.07 -7.78
N ALA A 494 1.40 69.07 -6.73
CA ALA A 494 2.26 70.15 -6.19
C ALA A 494 1.66 70.74 -4.88
N GLY A 495 2.50 71.23 -3.94
CA GLY A 495 2.12 71.51 -2.53
C GLY A 495 2.42 70.29 -1.64
N THR A 496 3.45 70.19 -0.78
CA THR A 496 4.50 71.10 -0.24
C THR A 496 4.08 72.16 0.80
N ALA A 497 4.24 71.78 2.07
CA ALA A 497 4.65 72.56 3.26
C ALA A 497 4.94 71.51 4.38
N GLU A 498 6.18 71.31 4.87
CA GLU A 498 6.95 72.11 5.85
C GLU A 498 6.49 71.82 7.29
N GLU A 499 7.26 71.07 8.11
CA GLU A 499 8.40 71.47 8.99
C GLU A 499 7.92 72.06 10.34
N GLU A 500 8.56 71.90 11.52
CA GLU A 500 9.87 71.36 11.98
C GLU A 500 9.65 70.35 13.14
N GLY A 501 10.60 69.63 13.76
CA GLY A 501 12.05 69.45 13.55
C GLY A 501 12.74 68.73 14.75
N ALA A 502 14.05 68.46 14.63
CA ALA A 502 14.99 67.91 15.66
C ALA A 502 14.77 66.45 16.16
N SER A 503 15.81 65.66 16.51
CA SER A 503 17.25 65.72 16.17
C SER A 503 17.97 64.40 16.55
N SER A 504 18.82 63.86 15.67
CA SER A 504 20.17 63.33 15.98
C SER A 504 20.79 62.64 14.75
N VAL A 505 22.12 62.74 14.59
CA VAL A 505 22.87 62.15 13.46
C VAL A 505 24.07 61.38 13.98
N ILE A 506 24.19 60.11 13.58
CA ILE A 506 25.47 59.37 13.50
C ILE A 506 25.51 58.64 12.15
N ILE A 507 26.70 58.54 11.56
CA ILE A 507 26.92 58.24 10.13
C ILE A 507 27.28 56.76 9.93
N ALA A 508 26.75 56.14 8.86
CA ALA A 508 27.12 54.80 8.44
C ALA A 508 28.30 54.80 7.44
N PRO A 509 29.29 53.91 7.57
CA PRO A 509 30.35 53.72 6.57
C PRO A 509 29.96 52.67 5.50
N THR A 510 29.85 53.15 4.26
CA THR A 510 30.06 52.47 2.97
C THR A 510 30.44 50.97 2.95
N ALA A 511 29.67 50.17 2.21
CA ALA A 511 30.06 48.81 1.83
C ALA A 511 31.20 48.78 0.77
N PRO A 512 32.12 47.80 0.81
CA PRO A 512 33.14 47.59 -0.22
C PRO A 512 32.62 46.80 -1.44
N SER A 513 33.31 46.98 -2.56
CA SER A 513 32.96 46.45 -3.89
C SER A 513 33.03 44.92 -4.04
N SER A 514 32.22 44.39 -4.96
CA SER A 514 32.31 43.02 -5.46
C SER A 514 33.66 42.70 -6.13
N ARG A 515 34.11 41.46 -5.92
CA ARG A 515 35.04 40.73 -6.81
C ARG A 515 34.56 39.28 -6.92
N GLN A 516 34.80 38.66 -8.06
CA GLN A 516 34.54 37.24 -8.26
C GLN A 516 35.43 36.42 -7.31
N ALA A 517 34.81 35.77 -6.33
CA ALA A 517 35.42 34.66 -5.62
C ALA A 517 34.94 33.37 -6.30
N ALA A 518 35.87 32.50 -6.70
CA ALA A 518 35.52 31.12 -6.97
C ALA A 518 34.97 30.50 -5.67
N VAL A 519 33.93 29.68 -5.77
CA VAL A 519 33.37 28.99 -4.60
C VAL A 519 34.45 28.06 -4.05
N ALA A 520 35.03 28.41 -2.91
CA ALA A 520 36.05 27.60 -2.26
C ALA A 520 35.40 26.32 -1.73
N THR A 521 35.83 25.16 -2.24
CA THR A 521 35.32 23.87 -1.78
C THR A 521 35.62 23.70 -0.29
N PRO A 522 34.63 23.37 0.56
CA PRO A 522 34.81 23.33 2.02
C PRO A 522 35.76 22.20 2.47
N LEU A 523 36.04 21.23 1.61
CA LEU A 523 36.97 20.12 1.82
C LEU A 523 38.11 20.13 0.80
N SER A 524 39.30 19.77 1.26
CA SER A 524 40.42 19.30 0.43
C SER A 524 40.67 17.81 0.68
N ILE A 525 41.01 17.11 -0.40
CA ILE A 525 41.43 15.70 -0.37
C ILE A 525 42.93 15.66 -0.67
N THR A 526 43.69 14.94 0.14
CA THR A 526 45.09 14.60 -0.11
C THR A 526 45.26 13.09 0.05
N SER A 527 46.31 12.52 -0.55
CA SER A 527 46.42 11.06 -0.67
C SER A 527 47.87 10.59 -0.75
N GLU A 528 48.22 9.56 0.03
CA GLU A 528 49.57 8.99 0.08
C GLU A 528 49.56 7.47 -0.08
N PHE A 529 50.54 6.94 -0.82
CA PHE A 529 50.79 5.50 -0.92
C PHE A 529 51.97 5.10 -0.04
N ALA A 530 51.77 4.09 0.82
CA ALA A 530 52.83 3.48 1.60
C ALA A 530 53.71 2.54 0.76
N SER A 531 54.83 2.09 1.34
CA SER A 531 55.70 1.06 0.77
C SER A 531 54.92 -0.22 0.41
N ILE A 532 55.13 -0.71 -0.80
CA ILE A 532 54.44 -1.89 -1.35
C ILE A 532 54.85 -3.16 -0.60
N ARG A 533 53.87 -3.98 -0.24
CA ARG A 533 54.07 -5.34 0.26
C ARG A 533 54.30 -6.26 -0.93
N THR A 534 55.50 -6.83 -1.02
CA THR A 534 55.95 -7.63 -2.17
C THR A 534 55.15 -8.92 -2.36
N ASP A 535 54.55 -9.42 -1.28
CA ASP A 535 54.09 -10.80 -1.15
C ASP A 535 52.66 -10.96 -1.68
N ASP A 536 51.83 -9.94 -1.46
CA ASP A 536 50.42 -9.87 -1.89
C ASP A 536 50.17 -8.88 -3.06
N ASN A 537 51.23 -8.30 -3.66
CA ASN A 537 51.15 -7.18 -4.63
C ASN A 537 50.21 -6.05 -4.17
N SER A 538 50.35 -5.59 -2.91
CA SER A 538 49.45 -4.60 -2.30
C SER A 538 50.18 -3.40 -1.69
N ALA A 539 49.54 -2.23 -1.72
CA ALA A 539 49.97 -1.03 -1.05
C ALA A 539 48.86 -0.51 -0.12
N MET A 540 49.24 0.12 1.00
CA MET A 540 48.31 0.89 1.79
C MET A 540 48.15 2.26 1.13
N PHE A 541 46.91 2.70 0.94
CA PHE A 541 46.54 3.98 0.38
C PHE A 541 45.80 4.78 1.44
N THR A 542 46.40 5.87 1.90
CA THR A 542 45.83 6.73 2.95
C THR A 542 45.21 7.94 2.27
N VAL A 543 43.89 8.09 2.37
CA VAL A 543 43.18 9.31 2.00
C VAL A 543 43.08 10.20 3.23
N THR A 544 43.43 11.47 3.08
CA THR A 544 43.41 12.47 4.15
C THR A 544 42.49 13.61 3.77
N LEU A 545 41.38 13.72 4.49
CA LEU A 545 40.36 14.77 4.32
C LEU A 545 40.63 15.90 5.31
N GLN A 546 40.66 17.14 4.82
CA GLN A 546 40.82 18.33 5.66
C GLN A 546 39.74 19.37 5.31
N THR A 547 39.08 19.92 6.32
CA THR A 547 38.16 21.06 6.13
C THR A 547 38.96 22.33 5.87
N LEU A 548 38.70 23.01 4.76
CA LEU A 548 39.23 24.35 4.47
C LEU A 548 38.42 25.45 5.18
N ASN A 549 37.12 25.21 5.38
CA ASN A 549 36.22 26.13 6.08
C ASN A 549 36.12 25.77 7.57
N ASN A 550 35.80 26.75 8.42
CA ASN A 550 35.68 26.56 9.87
C ASN A 550 34.32 25.99 10.31
N HIS A 551 33.73 25.12 9.48
CA HIS A 551 32.43 24.48 9.68
C HIS A 551 32.57 22.95 9.66
N CYS A 552 31.73 22.24 10.42
CA CYS A 552 31.70 20.78 10.42
C CYS A 552 30.98 20.26 9.17
N VAL A 553 31.55 19.24 8.52
CA VAL A 553 30.89 18.54 7.42
C VAL A 553 30.37 17.20 7.92
N ASN A 554 29.11 16.89 7.61
CA ASN A 554 28.42 15.68 8.07
C ASN A 554 28.15 14.73 6.88
N GLU A 555 27.97 13.45 7.18
CA GLU A 555 27.57 12.41 6.19
C GLU A 555 28.53 12.34 4.98
N VAL A 556 29.85 12.28 5.22
CA VAL A 556 30.85 12.21 4.14
C VAL A 556 31.00 10.75 3.68
N MET A 557 30.53 10.44 2.47
CA MET A 557 30.73 9.16 1.81
C MET A 557 31.92 9.24 0.85
N LEU A 558 32.98 8.48 1.13
CA LEU A 558 34.09 8.27 0.21
C LEU A 558 33.81 7.05 -0.67
N VAL A 559 33.99 7.22 -1.99
CA VAL A 559 33.96 6.15 -2.99
C VAL A 559 35.29 6.17 -3.73
N LEU A 560 35.95 5.02 -3.82
CA LEU A 560 37.26 4.84 -4.44
C LEU A 560 37.15 3.88 -5.62
N GLN A 561 37.51 4.36 -6.81
CA GLN A 561 37.47 3.61 -8.05
C GLN A 561 38.87 3.53 -8.69
N ALA A 562 39.31 2.31 -9.00
CA ALA A 562 40.52 2.05 -9.77
C ALA A 562 40.18 1.22 -11.01
N VAL A 563 41.03 1.30 -12.04
CA VAL A 563 40.83 0.53 -13.29
C VAL A 563 41.43 -0.88 -13.12
N PRO A 564 40.69 -1.96 -13.46
CA PRO A 564 41.23 -3.33 -13.43
C PRO A 564 42.55 -3.44 -14.22
N PRO A 565 43.56 -4.19 -13.71
CA PRO A 565 43.50 -5.16 -12.62
C PRO A 565 43.79 -4.59 -11.21
N LEU A 566 43.78 -3.27 -11.01
CA LEU A 566 43.84 -2.67 -9.68
C LEU A 566 42.48 -2.75 -8.99
N LEU A 567 42.46 -3.23 -7.74
CA LEU A 567 41.28 -3.26 -6.87
C LEU A 567 41.55 -2.46 -5.59
N VAL A 568 40.55 -1.69 -5.15
CA VAL A 568 40.57 -0.97 -3.86
C VAL A 568 39.66 -1.70 -2.87
N THR A 569 40.18 -1.97 -1.67
CA THR A 569 39.43 -2.65 -0.59
C THR A 569 39.57 -1.90 0.75
N PRO A 570 38.47 -1.48 1.39
CA PRO A 570 37.11 -1.40 0.83
C PRO A 570 37.03 -0.37 -0.32
N SER A 571 36.04 -0.50 -1.20
CA SER A 571 35.81 0.46 -2.31
C SER A 571 35.00 1.70 -1.89
N GLN A 572 34.38 1.68 -0.71
CA GLN A 572 33.64 2.81 -0.15
C GLN A 572 33.70 2.82 1.39
N CYS A 573 33.53 3.99 2.00
CA CYS A 573 33.28 4.13 3.44
C CYS A 573 32.50 5.42 3.74
N THR A 574 31.92 5.49 4.95
CA THR A 574 31.17 6.66 5.42
C THR A 574 31.79 7.20 6.70
N ILE A 575 31.95 8.51 6.78
CA ILE A 575 32.45 9.26 7.94
C ILE A 575 31.30 10.15 8.43
N GLU A 576 30.84 9.92 9.65
CA GLU A 576 29.63 10.56 10.19
C GLU A 576 29.76 12.09 10.29
N GLN A 577 30.91 12.57 10.78
CA GLN A 577 31.23 13.99 10.92
C GLN A 577 32.74 14.24 10.87
N ILE A 578 33.14 15.33 10.22
CA ILE A 578 34.49 15.90 10.25
C ILE A 578 34.40 17.24 10.99
N THR A 579 35.19 17.40 12.06
CA THR A 579 35.21 18.64 12.87
C THR A 579 36.10 19.71 12.22
N PRO A 580 35.74 21.00 12.34
CA PRO A 580 36.47 22.08 11.67
C PRO A 580 37.92 22.17 12.14
N GLY A 581 38.83 22.28 11.16
CA GLY A 581 40.28 22.30 11.39
C GLY A 581 40.90 20.94 11.71
N SER A 582 40.12 19.85 11.77
CA SER A 582 40.65 18.50 11.87
C SER A 582 41.03 17.93 10.50
N SER A 583 41.97 16.98 10.50
CA SER A 583 42.24 16.11 9.36
C SER A 583 41.84 14.68 9.72
N VAL A 584 40.91 14.09 8.95
CA VAL A 584 40.51 12.70 9.11
C VAL A 584 41.30 11.86 8.10
N GLN A 585 41.98 10.83 8.59
CA GLN A 585 42.76 9.91 7.76
C GLN A 585 42.03 8.57 7.66
N GLN A 586 41.79 8.09 6.44
CA GLN A 586 41.18 6.81 6.17
C GLN A 586 42.12 5.94 5.32
N THR A 587 42.40 4.73 5.79
CA THR A 587 43.30 3.78 5.11
C THR A 587 42.53 2.75 4.30
N PHE A 588 42.97 2.53 3.07
CA PHE A 588 42.47 1.53 2.13
C PHE A 588 43.61 0.63 1.66
N THR A 589 43.29 -0.54 1.13
CA THR A 589 44.26 -1.45 0.50
C THR A 589 44.06 -1.42 -1.01
N VAL A 590 45.08 -0.99 -1.76
CA VAL A 590 45.11 -1.10 -3.22
C VAL A 590 45.97 -2.30 -3.57
N SER A 591 45.35 -3.32 -4.19
CA SER A 591 46.03 -4.53 -4.63
C SER A 591 45.91 -4.73 -6.13
N ALA A 592 46.94 -5.28 -6.75
CA ALA A 592 46.91 -5.68 -8.15
C ALA A 592 46.70 -7.20 -8.23
N ILE A 593 45.55 -7.62 -8.77
CA ILE A 593 45.20 -9.05 -8.82
C ILE A 593 46.08 -9.73 -9.88
N GLN A 594 46.77 -10.81 -9.49
CA GLN A 594 47.35 -11.76 -10.44
C GLN A 594 46.24 -12.61 -11.06
N ASP A 595 45.50 -12.00 -11.98
CA ASP A 595 44.27 -12.55 -12.52
C ASP A 595 44.55 -13.65 -13.57
N ARG A 596 43.70 -14.69 -13.56
CA ARG A 596 43.64 -15.69 -14.63
C ARG A 596 43.15 -15.09 -15.94
N ASP A 597 42.43 -13.98 -15.87
CA ASP A 597 41.87 -13.28 -17.03
C ASP A 597 42.90 -12.42 -17.80
N LEU A 598 44.18 -12.39 -17.41
CA LEU A 598 45.29 -11.76 -18.17
C LEU A 598 45.06 -10.30 -18.62
N ILE A 599 44.26 -9.55 -17.87
CA ILE A 599 43.91 -8.15 -18.18
C ILE A 599 45.15 -7.25 -18.05
N ILE A 600 45.38 -6.40 -19.05
CA ILE A 600 46.49 -5.44 -19.05
C ILE A 600 46.15 -4.19 -18.22
N PRO A 601 47.06 -3.68 -17.36
CA PRO A 601 46.85 -2.40 -16.66
C PRO A 601 46.82 -1.23 -17.65
N SER A 602 45.64 -0.62 -17.83
CA SER A 602 45.44 0.50 -18.77
C SER A 602 45.54 1.89 -18.12
N SER A 603 45.44 1.99 -16.79
CA SER A 603 45.75 3.20 -16.03
C SER A 603 46.29 2.84 -14.64
N LEU A 604 47.03 3.77 -14.04
CA LEU A 604 47.43 3.76 -12.62
C LEU A 604 46.59 4.73 -11.77
N GLU A 605 45.62 5.42 -12.39
CA GLU A 605 44.74 6.36 -11.70
C GLU A 605 43.78 5.64 -10.73
N VAL A 606 43.77 6.12 -9.49
CA VAL A 606 42.79 5.79 -8.45
C VAL A 606 42.00 7.06 -8.18
N VAL A 607 40.74 7.06 -8.58
CA VAL A 607 39.80 8.18 -8.39
C VAL A 607 39.19 8.08 -7.00
N VAL A 608 39.25 9.16 -6.24
CA VAL A 608 38.65 9.32 -4.91
C VAL A 608 37.57 10.37 -5.01
N ALA A 609 36.31 9.94 -4.93
CA ALA A 609 35.14 10.82 -4.90
C ALA A 609 34.60 10.91 -3.47
N ALA A 610 34.50 12.13 -2.93
CA ALA A 610 33.80 12.42 -1.69
C ALA A 610 32.43 13.03 -2.03
N LEU A 611 31.34 12.30 -1.74
CA LEU A 611 30.02 12.90 -1.55
C LEU A 611 29.92 13.39 -0.10
N TYR A 612 29.38 14.58 0.11
CA TYR A 612 29.14 15.11 1.44
C TYR A 612 27.96 16.08 1.45
N ARG A 613 27.47 16.39 2.65
CA ARG A 613 26.38 17.35 2.82
C ARG A 613 26.93 18.73 3.14
N GLY A 614 26.74 19.67 2.22
CA GLY A 614 27.17 21.06 2.36
C GLY A 614 26.33 21.85 3.36
N GLU A 615 26.76 23.07 3.67
CA GLU A 615 26.11 23.98 4.63
C GLU A 615 24.63 24.25 4.28
N ARG A 616 24.28 24.21 2.98
CA ARG A 616 22.93 24.40 2.45
C ARG A 616 22.01 23.18 2.60
N ARG A 617 22.51 22.08 3.18
CA ARG A 617 21.92 20.71 3.17
C ARG A 617 21.81 20.04 1.79
N GLU A 618 22.34 20.69 0.76
CA GLU A 618 22.56 20.15 -0.58
C GLU A 618 23.69 19.09 -0.54
N TYR A 619 23.69 18.16 -1.50
CA TYR A 619 24.78 17.19 -1.66
C TYR A 619 25.83 17.76 -2.61
N GLU A 620 27.05 17.90 -2.11
CA GLU A 620 28.21 18.39 -2.84
C GLU A 620 29.16 17.21 -3.14
N THR A 621 29.91 17.31 -4.24
CA THR A 621 30.89 16.31 -4.67
C THR A 621 32.27 16.94 -4.79
N MET A 622 33.30 16.19 -4.41
CA MET A 622 34.70 16.54 -4.62
C MET A 622 35.46 15.33 -5.17
N GLU A 623 36.16 15.50 -6.29
CA GLU A 623 36.95 14.45 -6.93
C GLU A 623 38.46 14.75 -6.76
N HIS A 624 39.24 13.70 -6.49
CA HIS A 624 40.69 13.75 -6.42
C HIS A 624 41.30 12.49 -7.03
N VAL A 625 42.29 12.65 -7.90
CA VAL A 625 42.92 11.54 -8.62
C VAL A 625 44.33 11.30 -8.09
N ALA A 626 44.57 10.10 -7.57
CA ALA A 626 45.89 9.64 -7.13
C ALA A 626 46.51 8.68 -8.15
N LEU A 627 47.85 8.64 -8.25
CA LEU A 627 48.55 7.70 -9.11
C LEU A 627 49.16 6.57 -8.28
N ALA A 628 48.72 5.34 -8.53
CA ALA A 628 49.25 4.13 -7.93
C ALA A 628 50.69 3.85 -8.38
N PRO A 629 51.58 3.33 -7.52
CA PRO A 629 52.93 2.95 -7.90
C PRO A 629 52.96 1.89 -9.02
N LEU A 630 53.74 2.16 -10.09
CA LEU A 630 53.94 1.24 -11.23
C LEU A 630 54.33 -0.19 -10.81
N LEU A 631 55.05 -0.32 -9.69
CA LEU A 631 55.49 -1.59 -9.11
C LEU A 631 54.38 -2.53 -8.64
N LEU A 632 53.14 -2.05 -8.49
CA LEU A 632 51.98 -2.92 -8.23
C LEU A 632 51.67 -3.79 -9.45
N VAL A 633 51.84 -3.25 -10.67
CA VAL A 633 51.40 -3.91 -11.92
C VAL A 633 52.54 -4.35 -12.85
N ALA A 634 53.77 -3.91 -12.59
CA ALA A 634 54.96 -4.26 -13.38
C ALA A 634 56.18 -4.55 -12.49
N ARG A 635 56.99 -5.55 -12.86
CA ARG A 635 58.26 -5.89 -12.17
C ARG A 635 59.45 -5.77 -13.14
N PRO A 636 60.66 -5.37 -12.66
CA PRO A 636 61.84 -5.27 -13.51
C PRO A 636 62.44 -6.65 -13.79
N VAL A 637 62.71 -6.93 -15.07
CA VAL A 637 63.22 -8.22 -15.58
C VAL A 637 64.54 -7.98 -16.32
N ALA A 638 65.37 -9.03 -16.45
CA ALA A 638 66.62 -8.97 -17.20
C ALA A 638 66.37 -8.49 -18.66
N PRO A 639 67.30 -7.73 -19.28
CA PRO A 639 67.05 -7.05 -20.55
C PRO A 639 66.52 -7.93 -21.70
N VAL A 640 65.24 -7.77 -22.02
CA VAL A 640 64.58 -8.47 -23.13
C VAL A 640 64.83 -7.71 -24.43
N LYS A 641 65.07 -8.42 -25.53
CA LYS A 641 65.22 -7.83 -26.87
C LYS A 641 64.04 -8.23 -27.75
N ASN A 642 62.96 -7.46 -27.65
CA ASN A 642 61.74 -7.69 -28.40
C ASN A 642 61.42 -6.47 -29.27
N THR A 643 61.33 -6.67 -30.58
CA THR A 643 61.17 -5.56 -31.54
C THR A 643 59.94 -5.76 -32.42
N ALA A 644 58.89 -6.43 -31.91
CA ALA A 644 57.62 -6.58 -32.60
C ALA A 644 56.94 -5.22 -32.78
N PHE A 645 56.86 -4.44 -31.70
CA PHE A 645 56.50 -3.02 -31.75
C PHE A 645 57.68 -2.16 -31.27
N LEU A 646 57.90 -1.04 -31.96
CA LEU A 646 58.99 -0.09 -31.73
C LEU A 646 58.42 1.34 -31.76
N LEU A 647 58.77 2.12 -30.76
CA LEU A 647 58.42 3.54 -30.62
C LEU A 647 59.68 4.34 -30.28
N GLN A 648 59.87 5.52 -30.88
CA GLN A 648 60.95 6.43 -30.54
C GLN A 648 60.39 7.74 -29.96
N LEU A 649 60.89 8.15 -28.81
CA LEU A 649 60.61 9.45 -28.19
C LEU A 649 61.91 10.25 -28.16
N HIS A 650 61.98 11.35 -28.91
CA HIS A 650 63.06 12.32 -28.80
C HIS A 650 62.65 13.44 -27.85
N THR A 651 63.62 14.06 -27.17
CA THR A 651 63.41 15.32 -26.45
C THR A 651 64.41 16.37 -26.91
N ASN A 652 64.13 17.64 -26.62
CA ASN A 652 65.03 18.76 -26.90
C ASN A 652 66.27 18.85 -25.98
N GLN A 653 66.54 17.86 -25.12
CA GLN A 653 67.71 17.86 -24.22
C GLN A 653 68.93 17.13 -24.79
N SER A 654 70.11 17.72 -24.56
CA SER A 654 71.42 17.20 -24.99
C SER A 654 71.98 16.12 -24.06
N SER A 655 71.73 16.21 -22.75
CA SER A 655 72.15 15.22 -21.75
C SER A 655 71.07 14.14 -21.56
N PRO A 656 71.37 12.84 -21.76
CA PRO A 656 70.41 11.77 -21.46
C PRO A 656 70.23 11.60 -19.93
N PRO A 657 69.00 11.51 -19.41
CA PRO A 657 68.75 11.20 -18.00
C PRO A 657 69.02 9.72 -17.70
N SER A 658 69.42 9.42 -16.46
CA SER A 658 69.69 8.06 -16.02
C SER A 658 68.40 7.32 -15.66
N LEU A 659 68.15 6.15 -16.26
CA LEU A 659 66.99 5.32 -15.90
C LEU A 659 67.00 4.86 -14.44
N VAL A 660 68.18 4.79 -13.80
CA VAL A 660 68.34 4.41 -12.39
C VAL A 660 67.85 5.52 -11.45
N GLU A 661 67.93 6.78 -11.88
CA GLU A 661 67.45 7.94 -11.12
C GLU A 661 65.94 8.10 -11.35
N MET A 662 65.49 7.99 -12.61
CA MET A 662 64.07 8.05 -13.00
C MET A 662 63.23 6.95 -12.35
N PHE A 663 63.76 5.72 -12.25
CA PHE A 663 63.07 4.55 -11.69
C PHE A 663 63.74 4.07 -10.39
N SER A 664 64.12 5.02 -9.54
CA SER A 664 64.74 4.80 -8.23
C SER A 664 63.86 3.97 -7.28
N ASP A 665 62.53 4.03 -7.44
CA ASP A 665 61.54 3.15 -6.81
C ASP A 665 61.75 1.66 -7.18
N MET A 666 62.15 1.37 -8.42
CA MET A 666 62.29 0.00 -8.95
C MET A 666 63.69 -0.61 -8.73
N VAL A 667 64.70 0.20 -8.36
CA VAL A 667 66.09 -0.25 -8.13
C VAL A 667 66.22 -1.40 -7.11
N PRO A 668 65.50 -1.43 -5.96
CA PRO A 668 65.62 -2.50 -4.97
C PRO A 668 65.29 -3.91 -5.47
N LEU A 669 64.55 -4.03 -6.60
CA LEU A 669 64.17 -5.30 -7.21
C LEU A 669 65.15 -5.78 -8.29
N GLY A 670 66.20 -5.00 -8.60
CA GLY A 670 67.46 -5.52 -9.14
C GLY A 670 67.46 -6.07 -10.57
N ASN A 671 67.17 -5.24 -11.58
CA ASN A 671 67.51 -5.53 -13.00
C ASN A 671 67.74 -4.28 -13.88
N ILE A 672 68.03 -3.13 -13.28
CA ILE A 672 68.04 -1.82 -13.97
C ILE A 672 69.46 -1.37 -14.30
N THR A 673 69.66 -0.81 -15.49
CA THR A 673 70.91 -0.14 -15.87
C THR A 673 70.62 1.30 -16.33
N ALA A 674 71.61 2.19 -16.24
CA ALA A 674 71.42 3.61 -16.58
C ALA A 674 70.90 3.86 -18.02
N ASN A 675 71.07 2.91 -18.95
CA ASN A 675 70.67 3.03 -20.35
C ASN A 675 69.61 2.00 -20.80
N VAL A 676 69.31 0.98 -19.99
CA VAL A 676 68.36 -0.09 -20.33
C VAL A 676 67.52 -0.47 -19.11
N LEU A 677 66.21 -0.45 -19.29
CA LEU A 677 65.19 -0.98 -18.38
C LEU A 677 64.33 -2.00 -19.15
N SER A 678 63.90 -3.07 -18.49
CA SER A 678 62.93 -4.02 -19.04
C SER A 678 61.95 -4.41 -17.96
N LEU A 679 60.66 -4.36 -18.29
CA LEU A 679 59.54 -4.61 -17.40
C LEU A 679 58.71 -5.77 -17.92
N GLN A 680 58.14 -6.53 -16.99
CA GLN A 680 57.05 -7.47 -17.27
C GLN A 680 55.83 -7.11 -16.43
N TYR A 681 54.67 -7.01 -17.07
CA TYR A 681 53.39 -6.75 -16.43
C TYR A 681 52.78 -8.04 -15.84
N LEU A 682 51.80 -7.93 -14.94
CA LEU A 682 51.15 -9.09 -14.31
C LEU A 682 50.49 -10.06 -15.30
N ASN A 683 50.06 -9.60 -16.48
CA ASN A 683 49.53 -10.46 -17.55
C ASN A 683 50.61 -11.15 -18.40
N GLY A 684 51.90 -10.93 -18.08
CA GLY A 684 53.04 -11.54 -18.75
C GLY A 684 53.64 -10.72 -19.91
N ALA A 685 52.99 -9.65 -20.37
CA ALA A 685 53.49 -8.80 -21.45
C ALA A 685 54.79 -8.05 -21.08
N ASP A 686 55.67 -7.84 -22.05
CA ASP A 686 56.99 -7.20 -21.88
C ASP A 686 57.07 -5.80 -22.51
N ALA A 687 57.70 -4.87 -21.80
CA ALA A 687 57.97 -3.52 -22.29
C ALA A 687 59.34 -3.02 -21.81
N THR A 688 60.12 -2.44 -22.71
CA THR A 688 61.54 -2.15 -22.49
C THR A 688 61.91 -0.74 -22.96
N VAL A 689 62.81 -0.08 -22.24
CA VAL A 689 63.31 1.28 -22.55
C VAL A 689 64.81 1.20 -22.85
N LEU A 690 65.23 1.79 -23.97
CA LEU A 690 66.62 2.01 -24.35
C LEU A 690 66.90 3.51 -24.44
N VAL A 691 67.85 4.02 -23.65
CA VAL A 691 68.30 5.43 -23.71
C VAL A 691 69.55 5.55 -24.57
N SER A 692 69.58 6.56 -25.44
CA SER A 692 70.75 6.93 -26.22
C SER A 692 71.82 7.60 -25.36
N LYS A 693 73.07 7.12 -25.44
CA LYS A 693 74.21 7.66 -24.69
C LYS A 693 74.60 9.12 -25.04
N ASN A 694 74.14 9.62 -26.19
CA ASN A 694 74.63 10.87 -26.79
C ASN A 694 73.58 11.98 -26.89
N ALA A 695 72.33 11.72 -26.50
CA ALA A 695 71.19 12.65 -26.53
C ALA A 695 70.02 12.05 -25.75
N ALA A 696 69.13 12.87 -25.18
CA ALA A 696 67.93 12.38 -24.49
C ALA A 696 66.86 11.87 -25.49
N ARG A 697 67.15 10.69 -26.06
CA ARG A 697 66.30 9.93 -26.99
C ARG A 697 66.06 8.55 -26.43
N PHE A 698 64.80 8.20 -26.30
CA PHE A 698 64.32 6.92 -25.75
C PHE A 698 63.78 6.07 -26.90
N LYS A 699 64.05 4.76 -26.87
CA LYS A 699 63.36 3.78 -27.71
C LYS A 699 62.60 2.81 -26.82
N LEU A 700 61.32 2.66 -27.08
CA LEU A 700 60.39 1.78 -26.40
C LEU A 700 60.14 0.55 -27.28
N GLN A 701 60.22 -0.63 -26.68
CA GLN A 701 60.28 -1.93 -27.37
C GLN A 701 59.52 -3.01 -26.58
N GLY A 702 58.66 -3.79 -27.24
CA GLY A 702 57.84 -4.83 -26.58
C GLY A 702 57.17 -5.81 -27.56
N SER A 703 56.55 -6.87 -27.03
CA SER A 703 55.79 -7.86 -27.81
C SER A 703 54.51 -7.31 -28.42
N THR A 704 53.80 -6.42 -27.71
CA THR A 704 52.49 -5.90 -28.11
C THR A 704 52.41 -4.38 -27.97
N MET A 705 51.45 -3.76 -28.66
CA MET A 705 51.31 -2.30 -28.71
C MET A 705 50.75 -1.75 -27.39
N GLU A 706 49.78 -2.42 -26.80
CA GLU A 706 49.16 -2.05 -25.53
C GLU A 706 50.16 -2.06 -24.36
N GLY A 707 51.19 -2.91 -24.40
CA GLY A 707 52.27 -2.95 -23.41
C GLY A 707 53.16 -1.70 -23.40
N LEU A 708 53.20 -0.94 -24.50
CA LEU A 708 54.00 0.28 -24.58
C LEU A 708 53.35 1.48 -23.87
N TRP A 709 52.03 1.47 -23.67
CA TRP A 709 51.27 2.61 -23.13
C TRP A 709 51.76 3.07 -21.76
N LEU A 710 51.66 2.19 -20.76
CA LEU A 710 51.91 2.57 -19.36
C LEU A 710 53.35 3.04 -19.13
N LEU A 711 54.29 2.43 -19.85
CA LEU A 711 55.71 2.77 -19.83
C LEU A 711 56.02 4.08 -20.59
N ALA A 712 55.30 4.38 -21.67
CA ALA A 712 55.39 5.68 -22.34
C ALA A 712 54.85 6.82 -21.46
N SER A 713 53.72 6.59 -20.80
CA SER A 713 53.06 7.55 -19.89
C SER A 713 53.90 7.85 -18.64
N GLU A 714 54.44 6.82 -17.97
CA GLU A 714 55.37 7.02 -16.85
C GLU A 714 56.67 7.72 -17.29
N LEU A 715 57.14 7.49 -18.53
CA LEU A 715 58.33 8.15 -19.06
C LEU A 715 58.07 9.64 -19.33
N THR A 716 56.99 10.01 -20.02
CA THR A 716 56.64 11.41 -20.26
C THR A 716 56.32 12.17 -18.97
N ARG A 717 55.78 11.48 -17.94
CA ARG A 717 55.57 12.05 -16.60
C ARG A 717 56.85 12.22 -15.78
N ARG A 718 57.78 11.26 -15.82
CA ARG A 718 59.01 11.27 -14.98
C ARG A 718 60.14 12.12 -15.58
N VAL A 719 60.29 12.20 -16.91
CA VAL A 719 61.36 12.99 -17.55
C VAL A 719 61.37 14.45 -17.08
N PRO A 720 60.25 15.21 -17.10
CA PRO A 720 60.24 16.61 -16.64
C PRO A 720 60.66 16.81 -15.18
N LEU A 721 60.32 15.85 -14.30
CA LEU A 721 60.67 15.89 -12.88
C LEU A 721 62.18 15.72 -12.67
N CYS A 722 62.83 14.84 -13.45
CA CYS A 722 64.29 14.64 -13.40
C CYS A 722 65.09 15.77 -14.08
N CYS A 723 64.49 16.46 -15.05
CA CYS A 723 65.18 17.41 -15.93
C CYS A 723 65.30 18.86 -15.38
N GLY A 724 64.59 19.20 -14.31
CA GLY A 724 64.58 20.55 -13.72
C GLY A 724 63.71 21.55 -14.49
N GLY A 725 62.74 22.16 -13.81
CA GLY A 725 61.65 22.96 -14.41
C GLY A 725 62.02 24.35 -14.96
N ALA A 726 63.19 24.50 -15.61
CA ALA A 726 63.68 25.76 -16.17
C ALA A 726 63.71 25.81 -17.72
N VAL A 727 63.37 24.71 -18.39
CA VAL A 727 63.37 24.60 -19.86
C VAL A 727 62.04 24.04 -20.34
N GLU A 728 61.46 24.66 -21.35
CA GLU A 728 60.26 24.19 -22.05
C GLU A 728 60.56 22.85 -22.76
N LEU A 729 60.28 21.73 -22.08
CA LEU A 729 60.51 20.38 -22.59
C LEU A 729 59.56 20.07 -23.74
N LYS A 730 60.12 19.73 -24.90
CA LYS A 730 59.37 19.29 -26.07
C LYS A 730 59.79 17.88 -26.42
N PHE A 731 58.80 17.00 -26.50
CA PHE A 731 58.95 15.64 -27.00
C PHE A 731 58.60 15.63 -28.49
N GLU A 732 59.36 14.89 -29.29
CA GLU A 732 59.13 14.73 -30.72
C GLU A 732 59.11 13.25 -31.09
N ILE A 733 58.14 12.84 -31.90
CA ILE A 733 58.00 11.47 -32.39
C ILE A 733 58.44 11.45 -33.88
N PRO A 734 59.62 10.87 -34.20
CA PRO A 734 60.11 10.80 -35.57
C PRO A 734 59.32 9.80 -36.42
N ASP A 735 58.70 8.80 -35.78
CA ASP A 735 57.97 7.72 -36.44
C ASP A 735 56.61 8.19 -36.98
N HIS A 736 56.04 7.43 -37.92
CA HIS A 736 54.69 7.68 -38.44
C HIS A 736 53.63 7.21 -37.43
N LEU A 737 52.46 7.87 -37.42
CA LEU A 737 51.36 7.52 -36.52
C LEU A 737 50.78 6.14 -36.90
N PRO A 738 50.70 5.15 -35.99
CA PRO A 738 50.22 3.79 -36.26
C PRO A 738 48.69 3.71 -36.34
N VAL A 739 48.10 4.50 -37.26
CA VAL A 739 46.68 4.45 -37.60
C VAL A 739 46.21 3.05 -38.01
N PRO A 740 46.89 2.27 -38.88
CA PRO A 740 46.36 0.97 -39.29
C PRO A 740 46.29 -0.02 -38.12
N ASP A 741 47.30 -0.03 -37.25
CA ASP A 741 47.37 -0.93 -36.09
C ASP A 741 46.31 -0.57 -35.04
N PHE A 742 46.13 0.73 -34.76
CA PHE A 742 45.06 1.19 -33.88
C PHE A 742 43.66 0.82 -34.42
N LEU A 743 43.41 1.05 -35.71
CA LEU A 743 42.11 0.70 -36.33
C LEU A 743 41.87 -0.82 -36.41
N ALA A 744 42.92 -1.66 -36.35
CA ALA A 744 42.79 -3.10 -36.21
C ALA A 744 42.38 -3.51 -34.78
N VAL A 745 42.88 -2.83 -33.74
CA VAL A 745 42.43 -3.03 -32.34
C VAL A 745 40.96 -2.61 -32.16
N VAL A 746 40.52 -1.56 -32.85
CA VAL A 746 39.09 -1.17 -32.87
C VAL A 746 38.22 -2.27 -33.51
N ASP A 747 38.69 -2.94 -34.57
CA ASP A 747 37.94 -4.05 -35.17
C ASP A 747 37.87 -5.29 -34.26
N THR A 748 38.96 -5.62 -33.53
CA THR A 748 38.96 -6.79 -32.64
C THR A 748 38.04 -6.58 -31.45
N HIS A 749 38.01 -5.39 -30.86
CA HIS A 749 37.07 -5.03 -29.81
C HIS A 749 35.61 -5.13 -30.28
N TRP A 750 35.28 -4.52 -31.42
CA TRP A 750 33.95 -4.58 -32.02
C TRP A 750 33.52 -6.01 -32.38
N ALA A 751 34.44 -6.85 -32.87
CA ALA A 751 34.16 -8.27 -33.14
C ALA A 751 33.84 -9.05 -31.85
N ILE A 752 34.50 -8.73 -30.73
CA ILE A 752 34.25 -9.35 -29.42
C ILE A 752 32.94 -8.83 -28.79
N ARG A 753 32.59 -7.54 -28.96
CA ARG A 753 31.24 -7.03 -28.61
C ARG A 753 30.13 -7.79 -29.34
N LYS A 754 30.35 -8.15 -30.61
CA LYS A 754 29.44 -9.01 -31.37
C LYS A 754 29.45 -10.48 -30.96
N GLU A 755 30.58 -11.02 -30.49
CA GLU A 755 30.60 -12.35 -29.84
C GLU A 755 29.73 -12.34 -28.57
N MET A 756 29.81 -11.28 -27.76
CA MET A 756 28.98 -11.12 -26.56
C MET A 756 27.49 -10.96 -26.88
N GLU A 757 27.13 -10.12 -27.86
CA GLU A 757 25.74 -9.95 -28.33
C GLU A 757 25.13 -11.26 -28.85
N ALA A 758 25.89 -12.05 -29.61
CA ALA A 758 25.48 -13.37 -30.07
C ALA A 758 25.37 -14.39 -28.91
N ALA A 759 26.24 -14.29 -27.90
CA ALA A 759 26.21 -15.16 -26.73
C ALA A 759 25.03 -14.85 -25.80
N SER A 760 24.65 -13.57 -25.62
CA SER A 760 23.47 -13.19 -24.84
C SER A 760 22.18 -13.59 -25.56
N ALA A 761 22.06 -13.34 -26.87
CA ALA A 761 20.90 -13.78 -27.65
C ALA A 761 20.70 -15.31 -27.58
N ALA A 762 21.79 -16.09 -27.71
CA ALA A 762 21.73 -17.54 -27.60
C ALA A 762 21.45 -18.05 -26.17
N LEU A 763 21.72 -17.23 -25.14
CA LEU A 763 21.32 -17.51 -23.76
C LEU A 763 19.83 -17.23 -23.54
N ASP A 764 19.31 -16.12 -24.08
CA ASP A 764 17.89 -15.76 -24.03
C ASP A 764 17.02 -16.78 -24.78
N ASP A 765 17.46 -17.25 -25.95
CA ASP A 765 16.82 -18.34 -26.68
C ASP A 765 16.75 -19.62 -25.81
N ALA A 766 17.86 -20.03 -25.21
CA ALA A 766 17.92 -21.20 -24.32
C ALA A 766 17.04 -21.03 -23.07
N ALA A 767 17.01 -19.84 -22.47
CA ALA A 767 16.16 -19.53 -21.33
C ALA A 767 14.66 -19.49 -21.71
N SER A 768 14.32 -19.03 -22.92
CA SER A 768 12.95 -19.06 -23.44
C SER A 768 12.46 -20.50 -23.63
N LEU A 769 13.34 -21.37 -24.16
CA LEU A 769 13.08 -22.80 -24.34
C LEU A 769 12.91 -23.48 -22.98
N PHE A 770 13.83 -23.30 -22.05
CA PHE A 770 13.75 -23.87 -20.70
C PHE A 770 12.43 -23.48 -19.99
N ARG A 771 12.07 -22.19 -20.00
CA ARG A 771 10.79 -21.70 -19.46
C ARG A 771 9.55 -22.29 -20.15
N ALA A 772 9.63 -22.62 -21.44
CA ALA A 772 8.54 -23.29 -22.15
C ALA A 772 8.40 -24.77 -21.72
N VAL A 773 9.52 -25.43 -21.41
CA VAL A 773 9.55 -26.81 -20.88
C VAL A 773 9.01 -26.85 -19.46
N GLU A 774 9.44 -25.92 -18.58
CA GLU A 774 8.90 -25.75 -17.22
C GLU A 774 7.37 -25.56 -17.24
N LYS A 775 6.86 -24.64 -18.06
CA LYS A 775 5.42 -24.42 -18.21
C LYS A 775 4.67 -25.68 -18.68
N ARG A 776 5.26 -26.46 -19.59
CA ARG A 776 4.68 -27.71 -20.08
C ARG A 776 4.70 -28.81 -19.01
N LEU A 777 5.75 -28.88 -18.20
CA LEU A 777 5.89 -29.81 -17.08
C LEU A 777 4.89 -29.47 -15.95
N LEU A 778 4.75 -28.19 -15.59
CA LEU A 778 3.75 -27.71 -14.63
C LEU A 778 2.31 -27.97 -15.09
N ALA A 779 2.02 -27.79 -16.39
CA ALA A 779 0.74 -28.17 -16.95
C ALA A 779 0.47 -29.69 -16.80
N ARG A 780 1.48 -30.53 -17.04
CA ARG A 780 1.39 -31.99 -16.84
C ARG A 780 1.23 -32.40 -15.37
N PHE A 781 1.87 -31.73 -14.42
CA PHE A 781 1.64 -31.99 -13.00
C PHE A 781 0.24 -31.56 -12.51
N ARG A 782 -0.48 -30.71 -13.27
CA ARG A 782 -1.88 -30.36 -13.00
C ARG A 782 -2.88 -31.36 -13.60
N ASP A 783 -2.46 -32.16 -14.59
CA ASP A 783 -3.32 -33.21 -15.18
C ASP A 783 -3.55 -34.33 -14.16
N ARG A 784 -4.82 -34.65 -13.87
CA ARG A 784 -5.19 -35.70 -12.88
C ARG A 784 -4.94 -37.14 -13.37
N SER A 785 -4.49 -37.31 -14.61
CA SER A 785 -4.18 -38.59 -15.25
C SER A 785 -2.67 -38.71 -15.49
N PRO A 786 -1.99 -39.79 -15.04
CA PRO A 786 -0.57 -39.97 -15.30
C PRO A 786 -0.34 -40.21 -16.80
N ALA A 787 0.41 -39.31 -17.43
CA ALA A 787 0.93 -39.45 -18.80
C ALA A 787 2.45 -39.61 -18.75
N ASP A 788 3.03 -40.34 -19.70
CA ASP A 788 4.48 -40.63 -19.71
C ASP A 788 5.33 -39.34 -19.76
N ALA A 789 5.97 -39.04 -18.64
CA ALA A 789 6.75 -37.81 -18.45
C ALA A 789 8.19 -37.91 -18.99
N THR A 790 8.67 -39.12 -19.31
CA THR A 790 10.08 -39.42 -19.65
C THR A 790 10.65 -38.53 -20.76
N ALA A 791 9.87 -38.27 -21.82
CA ALA A 791 10.27 -37.40 -22.92
C ALA A 791 10.36 -35.91 -22.51
N VAL A 792 9.62 -35.47 -21.49
CA VAL A 792 9.71 -34.11 -20.94
C VAL A 792 10.86 -34.01 -19.93
N GLU A 793 11.11 -35.07 -19.17
CA GLU A 793 12.23 -35.17 -18.21
C GLU A 793 13.59 -35.10 -18.92
N VAL A 794 13.81 -35.90 -19.97
CA VAL A 794 15.03 -35.84 -20.79
C VAL A 794 15.20 -34.45 -21.40
N LEU A 795 14.13 -33.88 -21.95
CA LEU A 795 14.18 -32.55 -22.59
C LEU A 795 14.43 -31.44 -21.55
N PHE A 796 13.97 -31.57 -20.31
CA PHE A 796 14.31 -30.68 -19.19
C PHE A 796 15.81 -30.79 -18.82
N GLN A 797 16.37 -31.99 -18.76
CA GLN A 797 17.81 -32.19 -18.50
C GLN A 797 18.69 -31.61 -19.62
N GLU A 798 18.35 -31.87 -20.89
CA GLU A 798 19.07 -31.33 -22.05
C GLU A 798 18.96 -29.80 -22.16
N SER A 799 17.77 -29.23 -21.91
CA SER A 799 17.58 -27.77 -21.94
C SER A 799 18.29 -27.04 -20.79
N TYR A 800 18.38 -27.66 -19.61
CA TYR A 800 19.21 -27.15 -18.51
C TYR A 800 20.71 -27.24 -18.84
N SER A 801 21.16 -28.33 -19.46
CA SER A 801 22.54 -28.50 -19.94
C SER A 801 22.92 -27.42 -20.96
N LEU A 802 22.05 -27.19 -21.95
CA LEU A 802 22.21 -26.13 -22.95
C LEU A 802 22.22 -24.73 -22.30
N LEU A 803 21.29 -24.44 -21.38
CA LEU A 803 21.24 -23.16 -20.66
C LEU A 803 22.57 -22.87 -19.93
N ARG A 804 23.13 -23.90 -19.29
CA ARG A 804 24.45 -23.81 -18.63
C ARG A 804 25.58 -23.58 -19.63
N GLU A 805 25.61 -24.32 -20.75
CA GLU A 805 26.63 -24.13 -21.81
C GLU A 805 26.63 -22.68 -22.33
N ARG A 806 25.44 -22.09 -22.51
CA ARG A 806 25.27 -20.69 -22.94
C ARG A 806 25.69 -19.70 -21.86
N ALA A 807 25.40 -19.95 -20.59
CA ALA A 807 25.86 -19.10 -19.48
C ALA A 807 27.39 -19.14 -19.34
N ASP A 808 28.00 -20.32 -19.46
CA ASP A 808 29.46 -20.48 -19.48
C ASP A 808 30.07 -19.81 -20.72
N ALA A 809 29.37 -19.79 -21.87
CA ALA A 809 29.79 -19.07 -23.08
C ALA A 809 29.71 -17.54 -22.93
N MET A 810 28.61 -17.01 -22.38
CA MET A 810 28.46 -15.58 -22.07
C MET A 810 29.53 -15.11 -21.10
N THR A 811 29.85 -15.92 -20.07
CA THR A 811 30.94 -15.63 -19.13
C THR A 811 32.29 -15.53 -19.84
N ARG A 812 32.60 -16.43 -20.77
CA ARG A 812 33.84 -16.36 -21.60
C ARG A 812 33.85 -15.17 -22.56
N ALA A 813 32.71 -14.79 -23.13
CA ALA A 813 32.62 -13.60 -23.98
C ALA A 813 32.84 -12.31 -23.16
N LYS A 814 32.31 -12.25 -21.94
CA LYS A 814 32.46 -11.12 -21.01
C LYS A 814 33.90 -10.94 -20.52
N THR A 815 34.64 -12.01 -20.20
CA THR A 815 36.07 -11.88 -19.85
C THR A 815 36.93 -11.48 -21.06
N ARG A 816 36.62 -11.97 -22.27
CA ARG A 816 37.24 -11.48 -23.51
C ARG A 816 36.95 -10.00 -23.79
N LEU A 817 35.73 -9.53 -23.50
CA LEU A 817 35.40 -8.12 -23.66
C LEU A 817 36.26 -7.26 -22.74
N ARG A 818 36.37 -7.59 -21.43
CA ARG A 818 37.28 -6.90 -20.49
C ARG A 818 38.72 -6.81 -21.01
N GLN A 819 39.27 -7.92 -21.51
CA GLN A 819 40.60 -7.97 -22.12
C GLN A 819 40.70 -6.99 -23.30
N ALA A 820 39.75 -7.08 -24.24
CA ALA A 820 39.73 -6.24 -25.43
C ALA A 820 39.54 -4.75 -25.12
N SER A 821 38.68 -4.39 -24.16
CA SER A 821 38.45 -3.00 -23.75
C SER A 821 39.69 -2.43 -23.06
N ALA A 822 40.40 -3.23 -22.24
CA ALA A 822 41.67 -2.82 -21.65
C ALA A 822 42.79 -2.63 -22.71
N MET A 823 42.91 -3.55 -23.68
CA MET A 823 43.81 -3.40 -24.82
C MET A 823 43.48 -2.15 -25.65
N LEU A 824 42.20 -1.94 -25.98
CA LEU A 824 41.72 -0.77 -26.70
C LEU A 824 42.00 0.52 -25.93
N ASN A 825 41.80 0.54 -24.61
CA ASN A 825 42.10 1.70 -23.76
C ASN A 825 43.59 2.07 -23.80
N CYS A 826 44.49 1.10 -23.65
CA CYS A 826 45.94 1.33 -23.80
C CYS A 826 46.29 1.88 -25.18
N CYS A 827 45.78 1.24 -26.25
CA CYS A 827 46.09 1.62 -27.62
C CYS A 827 45.50 2.99 -28.00
N ALA A 828 44.32 3.34 -27.51
CA ALA A 828 43.66 4.62 -27.73
C ALA A 828 44.39 5.77 -27.00
N GLN A 829 44.78 5.57 -25.73
CA GLN A 829 45.54 6.58 -24.99
C GLN A 829 46.96 6.76 -25.55
N LEU A 830 47.62 5.68 -25.99
CA LEU A 830 48.91 5.74 -26.69
C LEU A 830 48.79 6.47 -28.05
N PHE A 831 47.73 6.20 -28.81
CA PHE A 831 47.42 6.89 -30.06
C PHE A 831 47.13 8.38 -29.84
N TRP A 832 46.40 8.73 -28.78
CA TRP A 832 46.18 10.13 -28.39
C TRP A 832 47.49 10.83 -28.04
N LEU A 833 48.33 10.23 -27.18
CA LEU A 833 49.64 10.77 -26.84
C LEU A 833 50.50 11.03 -28.08
N PHE A 834 50.45 10.15 -29.08
CA PHE A 834 51.16 10.37 -30.35
C PHE A 834 50.55 11.48 -31.21
N LEU A 835 49.23 11.64 -31.19
CA LEU A 835 48.54 12.69 -31.93
C LEU A 835 48.82 14.06 -31.31
N GLU A 836 48.72 14.17 -30.00
CA GLU A 836 49.03 15.36 -29.20
C GLU A 836 50.48 15.82 -29.43
N MET A 837 51.46 14.92 -29.21
CA MET A 837 52.90 15.20 -29.38
C MET A 837 53.33 15.50 -30.84
N LYS A 838 52.48 15.23 -31.83
CA LYS A 838 52.73 15.49 -33.26
C LYS A 838 51.90 16.67 -33.80
N SER A 839 51.00 17.22 -32.99
CA SER A 839 50.13 18.35 -33.32
C SER A 839 50.75 19.70 -32.94
N PRO A 840 50.34 20.82 -33.56
CA PRO A 840 50.52 22.14 -32.95
C PRO A 840 49.71 22.22 -31.64
N PRO A 841 50.07 23.09 -30.67
CA PRO A 841 49.37 23.15 -29.38
C PRO A 841 47.88 23.48 -29.55
N LEU A 842 47.03 22.50 -29.25
CA LEU A 842 45.57 22.65 -29.21
C LEU A 842 45.12 23.56 -28.06
N ALA A 843 43.89 24.07 -28.14
CA ALA A 843 43.24 24.68 -26.99
C ALA A 843 43.04 23.63 -25.88
N ALA A 844 43.27 24.00 -24.62
CA ALA A 844 43.20 23.06 -23.49
C ALA A 844 41.82 22.37 -23.34
N GLN A 845 40.74 23.05 -23.75
CA GLN A 845 39.39 22.48 -23.79
C GLN A 845 39.29 21.37 -24.86
N ASP A 846 39.69 21.65 -26.10
CA ASP A 846 39.70 20.67 -27.19
C ASP A 846 40.56 19.44 -26.83
N ALA A 847 41.74 19.68 -26.24
CA ALA A 847 42.63 18.62 -25.78
C ALA A 847 42.00 17.77 -24.67
N SER A 848 41.26 18.36 -23.73
CA SER A 848 40.53 17.62 -22.69
C SER A 848 39.36 16.79 -23.25
N ILE A 849 38.63 17.31 -24.24
CA ILE A 849 37.52 16.60 -24.89
C ILE A 849 38.04 15.40 -25.69
N LEU A 850 39.17 15.56 -26.39
CA LEU A 850 39.77 14.47 -27.15
C LEU A 850 40.49 13.46 -26.23
N SER A 851 41.10 13.88 -25.12
CA SER A 851 41.70 12.92 -24.18
C SER A 851 40.65 12.09 -23.43
N THR A 852 39.45 12.63 -23.14
CA THR A 852 38.34 11.81 -22.64
C THR A 852 37.75 10.89 -23.73
N LEU A 853 37.67 11.34 -24.98
CA LEU A 853 37.24 10.52 -26.12
C LEU A 853 38.10 9.25 -26.31
N PHE A 854 39.42 9.36 -26.13
CA PHE A 854 40.35 8.23 -26.26
C PHE A 854 40.56 7.41 -24.96
N ARG A 855 39.79 7.69 -23.89
CA ARG A 855 39.69 6.83 -22.71
C ARG A 855 38.51 5.85 -22.90
N CYS A 856 38.79 4.57 -23.13
CA CYS A 856 37.78 3.52 -23.16
C CYS A 856 37.54 3.00 -21.73
N SER A 857 36.30 3.02 -21.25
CA SER A 857 35.93 2.35 -20.01
C SER A 857 36.12 0.84 -20.13
N VAL A 858 36.76 0.22 -19.13
CA VAL A 858 36.78 -1.24 -18.99
C VAL A 858 35.52 -1.64 -18.23
N SER A 859 34.43 -1.82 -18.97
CA SER A 859 33.10 -2.13 -18.43
C SER A 859 32.75 -3.62 -18.54
N ASP A 860 31.74 -4.01 -17.77
CA ASP A 860 31.25 -5.38 -17.67
C ASP A 860 30.10 -5.68 -18.64
N ASP A 861 29.54 -4.63 -19.26
CA ASP A 861 28.26 -4.63 -19.96
C ASP A 861 28.42 -4.02 -21.36
N ASN A 862 27.55 -4.39 -22.29
CA ASN A 862 27.67 -4.08 -23.73
C ASN A 862 26.91 -2.80 -24.15
N ASP A 863 26.16 -2.20 -23.23
CA ASP A 863 25.23 -1.08 -23.49
C ASP A 863 25.99 0.25 -23.66
N GLY A 864 25.80 0.92 -24.81
CA GLY A 864 26.39 2.23 -25.07
C GLY A 864 27.92 2.25 -25.20
N GLY A 865 28.51 1.24 -25.85
CA GLY A 865 29.96 1.06 -25.92
C GLY A 865 30.75 2.13 -26.70
N TRP A 866 32.07 2.10 -26.51
CA TRP A 866 33.02 3.13 -26.96
C TRP A 866 32.91 3.50 -28.44
N GLU A 867 32.68 2.54 -29.35
CA GLU A 867 32.60 2.84 -30.78
C GLU A 867 31.44 3.78 -31.14
N GLU A 868 30.30 3.66 -30.46
CA GLU A 868 29.11 4.46 -30.71
C GLU A 868 29.27 5.87 -30.12
N ALA A 869 29.79 5.96 -28.89
CA ALA A 869 30.13 7.22 -28.23
C ALA A 869 31.22 7.97 -29.00
N ALA A 870 32.26 7.28 -29.48
CA ALA A 870 33.30 7.87 -30.28
C ALA A 870 32.77 8.36 -31.63
N GLU A 871 31.89 7.59 -32.30
CA GLU A 871 31.26 8.06 -33.54
C GLU A 871 30.31 9.25 -33.31
N THR A 872 29.61 9.34 -32.17
CA THR A 872 28.73 10.49 -31.88
C THR A 872 29.53 11.76 -31.62
N VAL A 873 30.55 11.71 -30.75
CA VAL A 873 31.39 12.87 -30.40
C VAL A 873 32.23 13.31 -31.60
N LEU A 874 32.83 12.40 -32.37
CA LEU A 874 33.56 12.78 -33.59
C LEU A 874 32.64 13.41 -34.63
N ALA A 875 31.39 12.96 -34.75
CA ALA A 875 30.43 13.57 -35.68
C ALA A 875 29.99 14.98 -35.26
N THR A 876 29.85 15.28 -33.96
CA THR A 876 29.54 16.64 -33.49
C THR A 876 30.76 17.56 -33.58
N VAL A 877 31.93 17.09 -33.14
CA VAL A 877 33.20 17.84 -33.20
C VAL A 877 33.59 18.18 -34.64
N LEU A 878 33.45 17.25 -35.59
CA LEU A 878 33.71 17.48 -37.02
C LEU A 878 32.49 18.02 -37.80
N LYS A 879 31.41 18.45 -37.09
CA LYS A 879 30.17 19.04 -37.65
C LYS A 879 29.50 18.23 -38.79
N LEU A 880 29.70 16.92 -38.81
CA LEU A 880 29.27 16.03 -39.89
C LEU A 880 27.75 15.82 -39.87
N LYS A 881 27.08 16.12 -41.00
CA LYS A 881 25.63 15.99 -41.15
C LYS A 881 25.14 14.54 -41.05
N ARG A 882 24.74 14.13 -39.84
CA ARG A 882 23.99 12.88 -39.60
C ARG A 882 22.54 13.01 -40.09
N LYS A 883 21.97 11.90 -40.59
CA LYS A 883 20.51 11.74 -40.60
C LYS A 883 20.05 11.59 -39.15
N LYS A 884 18.99 12.31 -38.73
CA LYS A 884 18.32 12.03 -37.46
C LYS A 884 17.76 10.60 -37.50
N VAL A 885 18.29 9.73 -36.66
CA VAL A 885 17.70 8.43 -36.34
C VAL A 885 17.03 8.59 -34.98
N ALA A 886 15.72 8.34 -34.91
CA ALA A 886 14.91 8.56 -33.71
C ALA A 886 14.98 7.37 -32.74
N SER A 887 16.19 7.02 -32.30
CA SER A 887 16.43 6.04 -31.23
C SER A 887 17.03 6.75 -30.03
N ASN A 888 16.43 6.56 -28.85
CA ASN A 888 16.99 7.05 -27.58
C ASN A 888 18.02 6.07 -26.99
N THR A 889 18.16 4.87 -27.56
CA THR A 889 19.20 3.89 -27.20
C THR A 889 20.32 3.89 -28.24
N LEU A 890 21.55 3.98 -27.74
CA LEU A 890 22.78 3.63 -28.46
C LEU A 890 22.90 2.10 -28.42
N GLY A 891 22.94 1.48 -29.59
CA GLY A 891 23.06 0.04 -29.75
C GLY A 891 24.16 -0.31 -30.75
N VAL A 892 24.72 -1.52 -30.60
CA VAL A 892 25.94 -2.00 -31.27
C VAL A 892 25.97 -1.61 -32.75
N SER A 893 26.97 -0.83 -33.15
CA SER A 893 27.02 -0.31 -34.53
C SER A 893 27.21 -1.44 -35.55
N SER A 894 26.52 -1.34 -36.68
CA SER A 894 26.53 -2.39 -37.70
C SER A 894 27.87 -2.51 -38.44
N SER A 895 28.76 -1.50 -38.36
CA SER A 895 30.12 -1.50 -38.92
C SER A 895 31.01 -0.40 -38.35
N THR A 896 32.29 -0.69 -38.10
CA THR A 896 33.34 0.29 -37.74
C THR A 896 33.70 1.28 -38.86
N ALA A 897 33.15 1.12 -40.08
CA ALA A 897 33.56 1.85 -41.28
C ALA A 897 33.30 3.37 -41.26
N ASN A 898 32.38 3.86 -40.44
CA ASN A 898 32.18 5.30 -40.22
C ASN A 898 33.23 5.86 -39.25
N LEU A 899 33.34 5.24 -38.07
CA LEU A 899 34.32 5.59 -37.04
C LEU A 899 35.75 5.67 -37.60
N LYS A 900 36.17 4.69 -38.41
CA LYS A 900 37.46 4.71 -39.11
C LYS A 900 37.68 5.94 -39.99
N LYS A 901 36.65 6.39 -40.72
CA LYS A 901 36.73 7.60 -41.56
C LYS A 901 36.79 8.86 -40.69
N TYR A 902 36.06 8.89 -39.58
CA TYR A 902 36.03 10.04 -38.67
C TYR A 902 37.34 10.18 -37.89
N ILE A 903 37.96 9.08 -37.46
CA ILE A 903 39.32 9.06 -36.90
C ILE A 903 40.34 9.53 -37.95
N GLY A 904 40.26 9.03 -39.20
CA GLY A 904 41.13 9.49 -40.30
C GLY A 904 40.98 10.99 -40.60
N ALA A 905 39.74 11.50 -40.58
CA ALA A 905 39.46 12.93 -40.74
C ALA A 905 40.02 13.75 -39.57
N LEU A 906 39.79 13.34 -38.32
CA LEU A 906 40.36 13.98 -37.12
C LEU A 906 41.88 14.10 -37.23
N VAL A 907 42.58 13.00 -37.57
CA VAL A 907 44.03 12.99 -37.75
C VAL A 907 44.47 14.02 -38.79
N SER A 908 43.77 14.14 -39.93
CA SER A 908 44.08 15.16 -40.94
C SER A 908 43.81 16.59 -40.48
N VAL A 909 42.71 16.84 -39.74
CA VAL A 909 42.36 18.16 -39.21
C VAL A 909 43.39 18.61 -38.18
N VAL A 910 43.70 17.76 -37.20
CA VAL A 910 44.68 18.02 -36.14
C VAL A 910 46.10 18.22 -36.70
N GLN A 911 46.52 17.42 -37.69
CA GLN A 911 47.81 17.63 -38.37
C GLN A 911 47.84 18.90 -39.24
N SER A 912 46.69 19.39 -39.72
CA SER A 912 46.60 20.64 -40.48
C SER A 912 46.58 21.91 -39.62
N GLY A 913 46.41 21.78 -38.29
CA GLY A 913 46.33 22.91 -37.37
C GLY A 913 45.03 23.74 -37.47
N GLN A 914 44.00 23.21 -38.12
CA GLN A 914 42.67 23.84 -38.15
C GLN A 914 41.98 23.68 -36.79
N SER A 915 41.28 24.71 -36.31
CA SER A 915 40.49 24.59 -35.08
C SER A 915 39.28 23.68 -35.33
N LEU A 916 38.96 22.81 -34.39
CA LEU A 916 37.94 21.78 -34.62
C LEU A 916 36.54 22.37 -34.85
N GLY A 917 36.29 23.60 -34.39
CA GLY A 917 35.08 24.36 -34.69
C GLY A 917 35.01 24.99 -36.11
N SER A 918 36.01 24.84 -36.97
CA SER A 918 36.10 25.56 -38.27
C SER A 918 35.84 24.72 -39.54
N ALA A 919 35.59 23.41 -39.39
CA ALA A 919 35.22 22.48 -40.47
C ALA A 919 33.69 22.50 -40.79
#